data_AF-A0A7C5SY77-F1
#
_entry.id   AF-A0A7C5SY77-F1
#
_cell.length_a   1.000
_cell.length_b   1.000
_cell.length_c   1.000
_cell.angle_alpha   90.00
_cell.angle_beta   90.00
_cell.angle_gamma   90.00
#
_symmetry.space_group_name_H-M   'P 1'
#
loop_
_entity.id
_entity.type
_entity.pdbx_description
1 polymer ?
#
loop_
_entity_poly.entity_id
_entity_poly.type
_entity_poly.pdbx_seq_one_letter_code
_entity_poly.pdbx_strand_id
1 'polypeptide(L)'
;MKEKNFEIRGRASLECVEMFAKGSYLSSNNYIYGGLFWSGEENYARNWSILIHRLLDRKKKDLKALREEMANFLRNSKYQLKGVARYERDRVLWMRGFRAIKGSERLEFDRFQKGKKFNLVVGRVTGQELDKRSGLVFLKLVGEDGTQVSREKIWEGRKKVLRAWESLTGNPKIKEELSRVREFIQILEDYMGPNIKSKPLPLKLVGYVAPFEFKGFSDSLLVGRARLFWKRKTAEELIEELQSDEPFWNDLLYALKKGLYNTEDEETAQKNFLEFLKKWENEEFLKELRKDWKETLKKLLKGERDDLLATFVKKDQQEGKLTYGTFFAPSRKIKLYIFYEKGLEGKLKDFEEGFKRALDRAKNFVGNAEIELAKEPRPIEDIIPNLEKLKKLDLDNLKHEDSLDLLFSLVYFACRIKNLKAIAEKERSLVGALLLLNTDVREANGGYGFWDYFSFVYDFFGVPVQTLNKQTIEVLSNPRPSKDEIKHINSVFKNLFISLLKDYKGLSFEFEGFELPPNLNIYIVLEKPSTGFCYQRSNLDAKPYRHFLYEIYSLKVEGNKAEVEVEDKTILLTGGLDSERDRLRRWIEDKVSFENARFCFITAGKWEDSYLEEIVAQSQEREKIKQNSLFVEYSELPTAHISERAENDCFVIYTTEFEKLKERLKIKDDRLSTAIAIKPASTENKDFKLDEEWFYHSALQVFSTKGPGWEREEVYSEKKNLFLFSVLSLSLYESESFITPYSKLDLWQKKKTAYLSIKRNNWEYKMPLNTVLYEMLYLLGKVPDDV
;
A
#
# COMPACT_ATOMS: atom_id res chain seq x y z
N MET A 1 -2.06 21.01 45.32
CA MET A 1 -1.96 21.82 44.07
C MET A 1 -3.35 22.34 43.76
N LYS A 2 -3.52 23.67 43.61
CA LYS A 2 -4.79 24.28 43.21
C LYS A 2 -5.17 23.83 41.80
N GLU A 3 -6.43 23.46 41.60
CA GLU A 3 -7.01 23.12 40.29
C GLU A 3 -6.80 24.29 39.32
N LYS A 4 -6.00 24.06 38.28
CA LYS A 4 -6.00 24.93 37.11
C LYS A 4 -7.15 24.46 36.23
N ASN A 5 -8.12 25.32 35.98
CA ASN A 5 -9.16 25.09 34.96
C ASN A 5 -8.47 25.04 33.59
N PHE A 6 -8.36 23.84 33.02
CA PHE A 6 -7.86 23.63 31.66
C PHE A 6 -9.07 23.55 30.72
N GLU A 7 -9.04 24.34 29.66
CA GLU A 7 -10.16 24.56 28.73
C GLU A 7 -9.85 23.86 27.40
N ILE A 8 -10.76 22.99 26.93
CA ILE A 8 -10.65 22.17 25.69
C ILE A 8 -11.32 22.87 24.50
N ARG A 9 -11.45 24.20 24.50
CA ARG A 9 -12.21 24.87 23.43
C ARG A 9 -11.43 24.87 22.11
N GLY A 10 -12.02 24.27 21.08
CA GLY A 10 -11.81 24.72 19.69
C GLY A 10 -12.46 26.09 19.51
N ARG A 11 -11.91 26.93 18.62
CA ARG A 11 -12.38 28.32 18.43
C ARG A 11 -13.72 28.45 17.69
N ALA A 12 -14.18 27.40 17.01
CA ALA A 12 -15.52 27.34 16.40
C ALA A 12 -16.05 25.92 16.56
N SER A 13 -17.26 25.75 17.12
CA SER A 13 -17.89 24.44 17.18
C SER A 13 -18.86 24.25 16.02
N LEU A 14 -18.69 23.13 15.31
CA LEU A 14 -19.68 22.68 14.35
C LEU A 14 -20.78 21.95 15.11
N GLU A 15 -22.00 22.49 15.07
CA GLU A 15 -23.16 21.94 15.78
C GLU A 15 -23.33 20.43 15.55
N CYS A 16 -23.13 19.98 14.31
CA CYS A 16 -23.26 18.58 13.90
C CYS A 16 -22.23 17.63 14.54
N VAL A 17 -21.07 18.15 14.98
CA VAL A 17 -19.99 17.40 15.66
C VAL A 17 -20.24 17.37 17.18
N GLU A 18 -20.95 18.36 17.72
CA GLU A 18 -21.36 18.41 19.13
C GLU A 18 -22.57 17.51 19.45
N MET A 19 -23.39 17.18 18.43
CA MET A 19 -24.65 16.46 18.61
C MET A 19 -24.51 15.20 19.45
N PHE A 20 -23.51 14.36 19.16
CA PHE A 20 -23.28 13.16 19.94
C PHE A 20 -22.98 13.49 21.40
N ALA A 21 -22.06 14.43 21.66
CA ALA A 21 -21.70 14.81 23.03
C ALA A 21 -22.89 15.39 23.81
N LYS A 22 -23.72 16.22 23.17
CA LYS A 22 -24.96 16.77 23.75
C LYS A 22 -26.09 15.75 23.88
N GLY A 23 -25.99 14.62 23.16
CA GLY A 23 -27.07 13.62 23.07
C GLY A 23 -28.26 14.11 22.24
N SER A 24 -28.03 15.03 21.32
CA SER A 24 -28.98 15.55 20.35
C SER A 24 -29.01 14.64 19.11
N TYR A 25 -30.20 14.37 18.58
CA TYR A 25 -30.40 13.36 17.53
C TYR A 25 -31.19 13.93 16.36
N LEU A 26 -30.79 13.60 15.13
CA LEU A 26 -31.62 13.81 13.94
C LEU A 26 -32.46 12.56 13.70
N SER A 27 -33.77 12.73 13.54
CA SER A 27 -34.78 11.66 13.43
C SER A 27 -34.57 10.65 12.29
N SER A 28 -33.58 10.87 11.41
CA SER A 28 -33.23 9.95 10.33
C SER A 28 -32.29 8.84 10.80
N ASN A 29 -32.78 7.59 10.74
CA ASN A 29 -32.00 6.37 11.05
C ASN A 29 -30.78 6.13 10.12
N ASN A 30 -30.62 6.96 9.08
CA ASN A 30 -29.55 6.87 8.07
C ASN A 30 -28.53 8.00 8.17
N TYR A 31 -28.56 8.81 9.24
CA TYR A 31 -27.59 9.88 9.44
C TYR A 31 -26.24 9.33 9.95
N ILE A 32 -25.15 9.84 9.37
CA ILE A 32 -23.76 9.57 9.78
C ILE A 32 -23.25 10.74 10.61
N TYR A 33 -22.72 10.45 11.80
CA TYR A 33 -22.23 11.42 12.76
C TYR A 33 -20.70 11.45 12.83
N GLY A 34 -20.13 12.58 13.26
CA GLY A 34 -18.74 12.71 13.70
C GLY A 34 -18.65 13.16 15.16
N GLY A 35 -17.44 13.35 15.70
CA GLY A 35 -17.20 13.94 17.02
C GLY A 35 -17.27 12.96 18.19
N LEU A 36 -16.76 11.74 18.04
CA LEU A 36 -16.73 10.74 19.11
C LEU A 36 -15.62 10.97 20.15
N PHE A 37 -14.40 11.34 19.77
CA PHE A 37 -13.34 11.67 20.73
C PHE A 37 -13.16 13.18 20.86
N TRP A 38 -13.47 13.90 19.78
CA TRP A 38 -13.34 15.34 19.72
C TRP A 38 -14.64 16.00 19.25
N SER A 39 -15.44 16.46 20.22
CA SER A 39 -16.74 17.06 19.95
C SER A 39 -16.78 18.57 20.18
N GLY A 40 -15.75 19.18 20.78
CA GLY A 40 -15.80 20.55 21.30
C GLY A 40 -16.50 20.69 22.67
N GLU A 41 -17.21 19.66 23.14
CA GLU A 41 -17.85 19.63 24.46
C GLU A 41 -16.87 19.23 25.56
N GLU A 42 -16.52 20.18 26.42
CA GLU A 42 -15.46 20.04 27.41
C GLU A 42 -15.73 18.92 28.42
N ASN A 43 -16.96 18.84 28.95
CA ASN A 43 -17.33 17.81 29.92
C ASN A 43 -17.21 16.40 29.33
N TYR A 44 -17.48 16.26 28.03
CA TYR A 44 -17.36 15.00 27.34
C TYR A 44 -15.89 14.63 27.07
N ALA A 45 -15.09 15.58 26.57
CA ALA A 45 -13.66 15.36 26.33
C ALA A 45 -12.86 15.10 27.63
N ARG A 46 -13.28 15.68 28.76
CA ARG A 46 -12.73 15.37 30.10
C ARG A 46 -12.85 13.88 30.44
N ASN A 47 -13.97 13.24 30.14
CA ASN A 47 -14.16 11.80 30.39
C ASN A 47 -13.12 10.97 29.60
N TRP A 48 -12.93 11.27 28.31
CA TRP A 48 -11.93 10.59 27.50
C TRP A 48 -10.51 10.81 28.02
N SER A 49 -10.15 12.03 28.40
CA SER A 49 -8.83 12.32 28.96
C SER A 49 -8.56 11.53 30.25
N ILE A 50 -9.54 11.48 31.16
CA ILE A 50 -9.43 10.70 32.41
C ILE A 50 -9.26 9.21 32.09
N LEU A 51 -10.06 8.66 31.18
CA LEU A 51 -9.97 7.26 30.78
C LEU A 51 -8.59 6.95 30.16
N ILE A 52 -8.13 7.76 29.21
CA ILE A 52 -6.83 7.60 28.55
C ILE A 52 -5.70 7.66 29.56
N HIS A 53 -5.68 8.65 30.45
CA HIS A 53 -4.65 8.74 31.50
C HIS A 53 -4.66 7.50 32.40
N ARG A 54 -5.85 7.00 32.75
CA ARG A 54 -5.97 5.74 33.49
C ARG A 54 -5.44 4.54 32.69
N LEU A 55 -5.67 4.48 31.38
CA LEU A 55 -5.20 3.41 30.49
C LEU A 55 -3.70 3.52 30.17
N LEU A 56 -3.06 4.68 30.32
CA LEU A 56 -1.61 4.85 30.12
C LEU A 56 -0.80 4.33 31.31
N ASP A 57 -1.34 4.48 32.53
CA ASP A 57 -0.76 3.95 33.76
C ASP A 57 -0.40 2.45 33.61
N ARG A 58 0.78 2.08 34.12
CA ARG A 58 1.36 0.75 33.96
C ARG A 58 0.96 -0.22 35.07
N LYS A 59 0.30 0.25 36.14
CA LYS A 59 -0.21 -0.63 37.20
C LYS A 59 -1.38 -1.48 36.67
N LYS A 60 -1.44 -2.77 37.05
CA LYS A 60 -2.54 -3.67 36.66
C LYS A 60 -3.87 -3.05 37.10
N LYS A 61 -4.67 -2.61 36.14
CA LYS A 61 -6.03 -2.09 36.35
C LYS A 61 -7.04 -3.10 35.85
N ASP A 62 -8.21 -3.09 36.46
CA ASP A 62 -9.35 -3.87 36.00
C ASP A 62 -9.83 -3.29 34.65
N LEU A 63 -9.38 -3.91 33.55
CA LEU A 63 -9.75 -3.50 32.19
C LEU A 63 -11.26 -3.62 31.95
N LYS A 64 -11.92 -4.57 32.62
CA LYS A 64 -13.36 -4.76 32.50
C LYS A 64 -14.09 -3.57 33.13
N ALA A 65 -13.67 -3.16 34.32
CA ALA A 65 -14.22 -1.97 34.98
C ALA A 65 -14.00 -0.69 34.14
N LEU A 66 -12.81 -0.51 33.55
CA LEU A 66 -12.53 0.65 32.68
C LEU A 66 -13.36 0.62 31.39
N ARG A 67 -13.60 -0.56 30.81
CA ARG A 67 -14.49 -0.72 29.65
C ARG A 67 -15.93 -0.39 30.01
N GLU A 68 -16.40 -0.81 31.17
CA GLU A 68 -17.75 -0.50 31.67
C GLU A 68 -17.93 0.99 31.96
N GLU A 69 -16.94 1.64 32.58
CA GLU A 69 -16.88 3.09 32.73
C GLU A 69 -16.96 3.81 31.37
N MET A 70 -16.21 3.34 30.36
CA MET A 70 -16.29 3.85 28.99
C MET A 70 -17.70 3.72 28.41
N ALA A 71 -18.28 2.53 28.51
CA ALA A 71 -19.63 2.27 28.05
C ALA A 71 -20.66 3.19 28.72
N ASN A 72 -20.51 3.45 30.02
CA ASN A 72 -21.43 4.28 30.79
C ASN A 72 -21.41 5.74 30.33
N PHE A 73 -20.24 6.35 30.14
CA PHE A 73 -20.19 7.74 29.70
C PHE A 73 -20.52 7.93 28.22
N LEU A 74 -20.34 6.90 27.39
CA LEU A 74 -20.84 6.91 26.01
C LEU A 74 -22.37 6.82 25.96
N ARG A 75 -22.99 5.99 26.81
CA ARG A 75 -24.45 5.80 26.86
C ARG A 75 -25.20 6.98 27.48
N ASN A 76 -24.62 7.63 28.49
CA ASN A 76 -25.30 8.67 29.25
C ASN A 76 -24.54 9.99 29.17
N SER A 77 -25.19 11.00 28.59
CA SER A 77 -24.63 12.36 28.48
C SER A 77 -24.33 13.07 29.79
N LYS A 78 -24.99 12.66 30.88
CA LYS A 78 -24.81 13.24 32.21
C LYS A 78 -23.74 12.53 33.04
N TYR A 79 -23.19 11.42 32.54
CA TYR A 79 -22.22 10.65 33.29
C TYR A 79 -20.84 11.31 33.25
N GLN A 80 -20.24 11.47 34.43
CA GLN A 80 -18.92 12.08 34.60
C GLN A 80 -17.99 11.10 35.31
N LEU A 81 -16.82 10.87 34.73
CA LEU A 81 -15.77 10.08 35.35
C LEU A 81 -15.10 10.88 36.47
N LYS A 82 -14.88 10.24 37.61
CA LYS A 82 -14.11 10.83 38.71
C LYS A 82 -12.62 10.82 38.35
N GLY A 83 -11.88 11.90 38.63
CA GLY A 83 -10.43 11.94 38.45
C GLY A 83 -9.95 13.24 37.83
N VAL A 84 -8.64 13.28 37.54
CA VAL A 84 -8.00 14.47 36.98
C VAL A 84 -7.81 14.27 35.48
N ALA A 85 -8.45 15.11 34.67
CA ALA A 85 -8.18 15.19 33.23
C ALA A 85 -6.84 15.89 33.00
N ARG A 86 -6.00 15.34 32.11
CA ARG A 86 -4.68 15.87 31.75
C ARG A 86 -4.53 15.91 30.23
N TYR A 87 -4.29 17.08 29.67
CA TYR A 87 -3.99 17.27 28.26
C TYR A 87 -3.38 18.66 28.03
N GLU A 88 -2.60 18.80 26.95
CA GLU A 88 -2.04 20.06 26.49
C GLU A 88 -3.06 20.84 25.66
N ARG A 89 -3.27 22.13 26.02
CA ARG A 89 -4.28 22.99 25.41
C ARG A 89 -3.86 23.43 24.00
N ASP A 90 -2.70 24.04 23.91
CA ASP A 90 -2.23 24.77 22.72
C ASP A 90 -1.32 23.94 21.82
N ARG A 91 -0.99 22.71 22.23
CA ARG A 91 -0.03 21.87 21.54
C ARG A 91 -0.52 20.43 21.50
N VAL A 92 -0.53 19.84 20.32
CA VAL A 92 -0.48 18.37 20.23
C VAL A 92 0.95 17.97 20.55
N LEU A 93 1.17 17.15 21.59
CA LEU A 93 2.47 16.56 21.87
C LEU A 93 2.83 15.68 20.69
N TRP A 94 3.67 16.29 19.88
CA TRP A 94 3.91 15.83 18.56
C TRP A 94 4.99 14.77 18.64
N MET A 95 4.66 13.58 18.15
CA MET A 95 5.38 12.35 18.42
C MET A 95 6.58 12.21 17.50
N ARG A 96 7.59 13.05 17.75
CA ARG A 96 8.85 13.11 17.01
C ARG A 96 9.82 12.02 17.49
N GLY A 97 9.36 10.77 17.59
CA GLY A 97 10.20 9.64 18.03
C GLY A 97 11.52 9.58 17.26
N PHE A 98 11.47 9.89 15.96
CA PHE A 98 12.65 10.02 15.10
C PHE A 98 13.61 11.15 15.52
N ARG A 99 13.13 12.37 15.85
CA ARG A 99 14.02 13.48 16.26
C ARG A 99 14.62 13.29 17.65
N ALA A 100 13.94 12.56 18.53
CA ALA A 100 14.48 12.24 19.86
C ALA A 100 15.71 11.31 19.79
N ILE A 101 15.83 10.53 18.70
CA ILE A 101 16.91 9.58 18.46
C ILE A 101 17.90 10.13 17.39
N LYS A 102 17.61 11.29 16.77
CA LYS A 102 18.53 11.94 15.81
C LYS A 102 19.85 12.33 16.50
N GLY A 103 20.96 11.75 16.04
CA GLY A 103 22.32 12.07 16.51
C GLY A 103 23.10 10.88 17.07
N SER A 104 22.49 9.70 17.24
CA SER A 104 23.21 8.45 17.52
C SER A 104 23.89 7.88 16.27
N GLU A 105 24.74 6.86 16.47
CA GLU A 105 25.37 6.13 15.36
C GLU A 105 24.31 5.61 14.39
N ARG A 106 24.44 6.01 13.11
CA ARG A 106 23.52 5.60 12.05
C ARG A 106 23.71 4.11 11.75
N LEU A 107 22.56 3.42 11.66
CA LEU A 107 22.45 2.18 10.92
C LEU A 107 22.43 2.53 9.44
N GLU A 108 23.22 1.85 8.62
CA GLU A 108 23.19 2.00 7.17
C GLU A 108 23.19 0.64 6.50
N PHE A 109 22.37 0.50 5.46
CA PHE A 109 22.36 -0.69 4.64
C PHE A 109 21.90 -0.38 3.21
N ASP A 110 22.58 -0.97 2.24
CA ASP A 110 22.27 -0.73 0.85
C ASP A 110 20.93 -1.35 0.48
N ARG A 111 20.12 -0.60 -0.27
CA ARG A 111 18.85 -1.12 -0.74
C ARG A 111 19.11 -2.39 -1.55
N PHE A 112 20.00 -2.31 -2.56
CA PHE A 112 20.37 -3.38 -3.49
C PHE A 112 21.83 -3.79 -3.38
N GLN A 113 22.71 -2.99 -3.96
CA GLN A 113 24.15 -3.15 -3.99
C GLN A 113 24.75 -1.75 -3.94
N LYS A 114 25.80 -1.58 -3.16
CA LYS A 114 26.50 -0.31 -2.99
C LYS A 114 26.84 0.32 -4.35
N GLY A 115 26.39 1.55 -4.56
CA GLY A 115 26.71 2.33 -5.77
C GLY A 115 26.07 1.83 -7.07
N LYS A 116 25.24 0.78 -7.05
CA LYS A 116 24.53 0.34 -8.26
C LYS A 116 23.55 1.44 -8.70
N LYS A 117 23.60 1.79 -9.98
CA LYS A 117 22.74 2.79 -10.63
C LYS A 117 21.77 2.15 -11.60
N PHE A 118 20.63 2.78 -11.79
CA PHE A 118 19.71 2.53 -12.90
C PHE A 118 19.58 3.80 -13.75
N ASN A 119 19.33 3.63 -15.04
CA ASN A 119 19.21 4.74 -15.98
C ASN A 119 17.76 5.21 -16.07
N LEU A 120 17.56 6.52 -16.21
CA LEU A 120 16.33 7.10 -16.72
C LEU A 120 16.45 7.25 -18.24
N VAL A 121 15.50 6.69 -18.98
CA VAL A 121 15.53 6.58 -20.44
C VAL A 121 14.23 7.12 -21.02
N VAL A 122 14.26 7.98 -22.01
CA VAL A 122 13.04 8.44 -22.68
C VAL A 122 12.46 7.33 -23.55
N GLY A 123 11.16 7.11 -23.40
CA GLY A 123 10.37 6.26 -24.30
C GLY A 123 9.78 7.09 -25.43
N ARG A 124 10.02 6.66 -26.67
CA ARG A 124 9.42 7.25 -27.87
C ARG A 124 8.42 6.27 -28.48
N VAL A 125 7.19 6.72 -28.68
CA VAL A 125 6.13 5.94 -29.30
C VAL A 125 6.42 5.80 -30.78
N THR A 126 6.42 4.56 -31.26
CA THR A 126 6.67 4.26 -32.66
C THR A 126 5.40 3.82 -33.38
N GLY A 127 5.56 3.88 -34.71
CA GLY A 127 4.72 3.30 -35.75
C GLY A 127 4.35 1.83 -35.56
N GLN A 128 3.90 1.26 -36.68
CA GLN A 128 3.95 -0.17 -36.93
C GLN A 128 5.40 -0.67 -37.17
N GLU A 129 6.37 0.25 -37.18
CA GLU A 129 7.79 -0.02 -37.38
C GLU A 129 8.43 -0.52 -36.09
N LEU A 130 9.00 -1.73 -36.17
CA LEU A 130 9.85 -2.30 -35.14
C LEU A 130 11.29 -1.82 -35.34
N ASP A 131 11.82 -1.15 -34.32
CA ASP A 131 13.22 -0.78 -34.24
C ASP A 131 14.02 -1.91 -33.55
N LYS A 132 15.30 -2.08 -33.90
CA LYS A 132 16.22 -3.02 -33.22
C LYS A 132 16.52 -2.59 -31.77
N ARG A 133 16.23 -1.34 -31.41
CA ARG A 133 16.36 -0.81 -30.04
C ARG A 133 15.34 -1.45 -29.11
N SER A 134 15.76 -1.80 -27.88
CA SER A 134 14.85 -2.36 -26.86
C SER A 134 13.70 -1.40 -26.54
N GLY A 135 12.54 -1.95 -26.17
CA GLY A 135 11.35 -1.15 -25.87
C GLY A 135 10.23 -1.93 -25.20
N LEU A 136 9.10 -1.26 -25.00
CA LEU A 136 7.91 -1.78 -24.34
C LEU A 136 6.79 -1.96 -25.36
N VAL A 137 6.11 -3.11 -25.31
CA VAL A 137 4.90 -3.34 -26.12
C VAL A 137 3.67 -3.16 -25.23
N PHE A 138 2.80 -2.26 -25.65
CA PHE A 138 1.47 -2.07 -25.09
C PHE A 138 0.46 -2.82 -25.94
N LEU A 139 -0.42 -3.60 -25.30
CA LEU A 139 -1.43 -4.39 -26.00
C LEU A 139 -2.79 -4.19 -25.33
N LYS A 140 -3.71 -3.53 -26.02
CA LYS A 140 -5.08 -3.25 -25.60
C LYS A 140 -6.07 -4.27 -26.16
N LEU A 141 -7.02 -4.67 -25.33
CA LEU A 141 -8.16 -5.50 -25.72
C LEU A 141 -9.32 -4.59 -26.15
N VAL A 142 -9.66 -4.60 -27.44
CA VAL A 142 -10.71 -3.72 -27.99
C VAL A 142 -12.08 -4.18 -27.50
N GLY A 143 -12.90 -3.25 -26.99
CA GLY A 143 -14.25 -3.56 -26.49
C GLY A 143 -14.31 -3.99 -25.01
N GLU A 144 -13.18 -4.11 -24.33
CA GLU A 144 -13.12 -4.44 -22.90
C GLU A 144 -12.93 -3.18 -22.05
N ASP A 145 -13.83 -2.95 -21.09
CA ASP A 145 -13.76 -1.81 -20.17
C ASP A 145 -12.67 -2.02 -19.10
N GLY A 146 -11.77 -1.04 -19.01
CA GLY A 146 -10.65 -1.01 -18.07
C GLY A 146 -10.95 -0.46 -16.67
N THR A 147 -12.11 0.14 -16.41
CA THR A 147 -12.36 0.87 -15.15
C THR A 147 -12.41 -0.03 -13.90
N GLN A 148 -12.96 -1.24 -14.05
CA GLN A 148 -12.96 -2.28 -13.00
C GLN A 148 -12.54 -3.62 -13.58
N VAL A 149 -11.42 -4.18 -13.11
CA VAL A 149 -10.90 -5.48 -13.57
C VAL A 149 -11.43 -6.60 -12.69
N SER A 150 -12.46 -7.31 -13.15
CA SER A 150 -13.00 -8.49 -12.49
C SER A 150 -12.26 -9.77 -12.89
N ARG A 151 -12.49 -10.87 -12.16
CA ARG A 151 -11.88 -12.17 -12.49
C ARG A 151 -12.37 -12.72 -13.83
N GLU A 152 -13.62 -12.44 -14.16
CA GLU A 152 -14.25 -12.80 -15.44
C GLU A 152 -13.60 -12.05 -16.60
N LYS A 153 -13.33 -10.74 -16.44
CA LYS A 153 -12.58 -9.96 -17.44
C LYS A 153 -11.17 -10.51 -17.66
N ILE A 154 -10.49 -10.95 -16.59
CA ILE A 154 -9.17 -11.61 -16.72
C ILE A 154 -9.30 -12.91 -17.51
N TRP A 155 -10.32 -13.72 -17.23
CA TRP A 155 -10.57 -14.98 -17.92
C TRP A 155 -10.81 -14.77 -19.43
N GLU A 156 -11.75 -13.90 -19.79
CA GLU A 156 -12.05 -13.59 -21.21
C GLU A 156 -10.86 -12.92 -21.90
N GLY A 157 -10.11 -12.08 -21.19
CA GLY A 157 -8.89 -11.48 -21.70
C GLY A 157 -7.86 -12.53 -22.13
N ARG A 158 -7.65 -13.59 -21.33
CA ARG A 158 -6.73 -14.69 -21.70
C ARG A 158 -7.19 -15.41 -22.96
N LYS A 159 -8.49 -15.70 -23.08
CA LYS A 159 -9.06 -16.34 -24.28
C LYS A 159 -8.82 -15.49 -25.51
N LYS A 160 -9.03 -14.18 -25.41
CA LYS A 160 -8.82 -13.25 -26.53
C LYS A 160 -7.36 -13.21 -26.99
N VAL A 161 -6.41 -13.14 -26.04
CA VAL A 161 -4.98 -13.16 -26.35
C VAL A 161 -4.56 -14.50 -26.96
N LEU A 162 -5.03 -15.63 -26.40
CA LEU A 162 -4.73 -16.96 -26.94
C LEU A 162 -5.25 -17.15 -28.36
N ARG A 163 -6.50 -16.74 -28.64
CA ARG A 163 -7.07 -16.79 -30.00
C ARG A 163 -6.26 -15.96 -30.99
N ALA A 164 -5.83 -14.77 -30.56
CA ALA A 164 -4.93 -13.94 -31.35
C ALA A 164 -3.65 -14.68 -31.72
N TRP A 165 -3.02 -15.25 -30.69
CA TRP A 165 -1.75 -15.93 -30.84
C TRP A 165 -1.87 -17.14 -31.78
N GLU A 166 -2.88 -17.98 -31.56
CA GLU A 166 -3.16 -19.14 -32.40
C GLU A 166 -3.43 -18.78 -33.87
N SER A 167 -4.12 -17.66 -34.12
CA SER A 167 -4.40 -17.21 -35.49
C SER A 167 -3.18 -16.65 -36.22
N LEU A 168 -2.24 -16.08 -35.46
CA LEU A 168 -1.08 -15.36 -36.00
C LEU A 168 0.20 -16.20 -36.01
N THR A 169 0.27 -17.27 -35.23
CA THR A 169 1.44 -18.15 -35.25
C THR A 169 1.59 -18.84 -36.62
N GLY A 170 2.81 -18.83 -37.13
CA GLY A 170 3.18 -19.59 -38.34
C GLY A 170 3.71 -20.99 -38.01
N ASN A 171 3.89 -21.32 -36.73
CA ASN A 171 4.47 -22.59 -36.29
C ASN A 171 3.35 -23.62 -36.03
N PRO A 172 3.24 -24.70 -36.83
CA PRO A 172 2.18 -25.70 -36.68
C PRO A 172 2.15 -26.36 -35.29
N LYS A 173 3.32 -26.62 -34.69
CA LYS A 173 3.43 -27.24 -33.35
C LYS A 173 2.86 -26.35 -32.26
N ILE A 174 3.12 -25.04 -32.35
CA ILE A 174 2.63 -24.06 -31.38
C ILE A 174 1.15 -23.82 -31.60
N LYS A 175 0.70 -23.74 -32.86
CA LYS A 175 -0.71 -23.63 -33.20
C LYS A 175 -1.52 -24.76 -32.59
N GLU A 176 -1.07 -26.01 -32.76
CA GLU A 176 -1.72 -27.18 -32.17
C GLU A 176 -1.81 -27.09 -30.64
N GLU A 177 -0.72 -26.69 -29.97
CA GLU A 177 -0.75 -26.53 -28.52
C GLU A 177 -1.69 -25.42 -28.06
N LEU A 178 -1.71 -24.26 -28.74
CA LEU A 178 -2.63 -23.18 -28.41
C LEU A 178 -4.09 -23.59 -28.64
N SER A 179 -4.37 -24.38 -29.68
CA SER A 179 -5.69 -24.98 -29.90
C SER A 179 -6.08 -25.90 -28.75
N ARG A 180 -5.15 -26.75 -28.27
CA ARG A 180 -5.37 -27.62 -27.09
C ARG A 180 -5.65 -26.83 -25.82
N VAL A 181 -4.92 -25.74 -25.57
CA VAL A 181 -5.21 -24.86 -24.41
C VAL A 181 -6.59 -24.22 -24.54
N ARG A 182 -6.97 -23.78 -25.74
CA ARG A 182 -8.29 -23.19 -25.99
C ARG A 182 -9.41 -24.21 -25.74
N GLU A 183 -9.24 -25.44 -26.23
CA GLU A 183 -10.16 -26.56 -26.02
C GLU A 183 -10.28 -26.89 -24.53
N PHE A 184 -9.15 -26.98 -23.82
CA PHE A 184 -9.13 -27.14 -22.37
C PHE A 184 -9.96 -26.06 -21.66
N ILE A 185 -9.76 -24.77 -21.98
CA ILE A 185 -10.54 -23.67 -21.37
C ILE A 185 -12.04 -23.81 -21.70
N GLN A 186 -12.38 -24.22 -22.93
CA GLN A 186 -13.77 -24.42 -23.35
C GLN A 186 -14.43 -25.55 -22.54
N ILE A 187 -13.73 -26.66 -22.35
CA ILE A 187 -14.22 -27.80 -21.55
C ILE A 187 -14.49 -27.39 -20.10
N LEU A 188 -13.61 -26.55 -19.51
CA LEU A 188 -13.89 -26.00 -18.18
C LEU A 188 -15.17 -25.17 -18.16
N GLU A 189 -15.47 -24.40 -19.21
CA GLU A 189 -16.71 -23.62 -19.30
C GLU A 189 -17.95 -24.47 -19.52
N ASP A 190 -17.84 -25.56 -20.27
CA ASP A 190 -18.98 -26.40 -20.66
C ASP A 190 -19.40 -27.38 -19.55
N TYR A 191 -18.42 -27.92 -18.82
CA TYR A 191 -18.67 -28.99 -17.84
C TYR A 191 -18.71 -28.51 -16.39
N MET A 192 -18.16 -27.34 -16.07
CA MET A 192 -18.11 -26.84 -14.70
C MET A 192 -19.19 -25.79 -14.44
N GLY A 193 -19.46 -25.51 -13.16
CA GLY A 193 -20.55 -24.59 -12.79
C GLY A 193 -20.41 -23.17 -13.37
N PRO A 194 -21.54 -22.43 -13.54
CA PRO A 194 -21.61 -21.17 -14.28
C PRO A 194 -20.70 -20.05 -13.71
N ASN A 195 -20.33 -20.16 -12.44
CA ASN A 195 -19.46 -19.20 -11.75
C ASN A 195 -17.96 -19.55 -11.85
N ILE A 196 -17.55 -20.50 -12.70
CA ILE A 196 -16.13 -20.92 -12.78
C ILE A 196 -15.16 -19.76 -13.03
N LYS A 197 -15.55 -18.81 -13.87
CA LYS A 197 -14.75 -17.64 -14.26
C LYS A 197 -14.46 -16.70 -13.08
N SER A 198 -15.27 -16.76 -12.02
CA SER A 198 -15.14 -15.93 -10.81
C SER A 198 -14.37 -16.62 -9.68
N LYS A 199 -14.13 -17.93 -9.79
CA LYS A 199 -13.47 -18.74 -8.75
C LYS A 199 -11.95 -18.61 -8.80
N PRO A 200 -11.25 -18.53 -7.64
CA PRO A 200 -9.79 -18.38 -7.60
C PRO A 200 -9.00 -19.56 -8.20
N LEU A 201 -9.35 -20.81 -7.89
CA LEU A 201 -8.61 -22.01 -8.31
C LEU A 201 -8.62 -22.22 -9.83
N PRO A 202 -9.78 -22.18 -10.53
CA PRO A 202 -9.83 -22.22 -11.99
C PRO A 202 -9.00 -21.11 -12.65
N LEU A 203 -9.08 -19.89 -12.11
CA LEU A 203 -8.34 -18.75 -12.65
C LEU A 203 -6.82 -18.95 -12.50
N LYS A 204 -6.35 -19.59 -11.42
CA LYS A 204 -4.93 -19.98 -11.26
C LYS A 204 -4.54 -21.03 -12.28
N LEU A 205 -5.37 -22.06 -12.48
CA LEU A 205 -5.13 -23.14 -13.44
C LEU A 205 -5.05 -22.62 -14.89
N VAL A 206 -6.03 -21.84 -15.34
CA VAL A 206 -5.97 -21.20 -16.66
C VAL A 206 -4.79 -20.23 -16.75
N GLY A 207 -4.46 -19.53 -15.67
CA GLY A 207 -3.28 -18.67 -15.61
C GLY A 207 -1.95 -19.42 -15.71
N TYR A 208 -1.95 -20.74 -15.47
CA TYR A 208 -0.78 -21.57 -15.67
C TYR A 208 -0.48 -21.73 -17.16
N VAL A 209 -1.47 -22.16 -17.96
CA VAL A 209 -1.30 -22.44 -19.40
C VAL A 209 -1.55 -21.22 -20.29
N ALA A 210 -2.14 -20.16 -19.75
CA ALA A 210 -2.34 -18.87 -20.42
C ALA A 210 -1.80 -17.74 -19.52
N PRO A 211 -0.47 -17.59 -19.41
CA PRO A 211 0.18 -16.80 -18.37
C PRO A 211 0.14 -15.28 -18.64
N PHE A 212 -1.03 -14.75 -18.99
CA PHE A 212 -1.27 -13.33 -19.21
C PHE A 212 -1.99 -12.72 -18.01
N GLU A 213 -1.51 -11.56 -17.58
CA GLU A 213 -2.09 -10.72 -16.54
C GLU A 213 -2.57 -9.41 -17.17
N PHE A 214 -3.73 -8.93 -16.70
CA PHE A 214 -4.40 -7.76 -17.25
C PHE A 214 -4.48 -6.65 -16.21
N LYS A 215 -4.46 -5.41 -16.71
CA LYS A 215 -4.63 -4.21 -15.90
C LYS A 215 -5.54 -3.23 -16.61
N GLY A 216 -6.38 -2.58 -15.82
CA GLY A 216 -7.19 -1.45 -16.25
C GLY A 216 -6.32 -0.22 -16.40
N PHE A 217 -6.50 0.50 -17.51
CA PHE A 217 -5.90 1.79 -17.74
C PHE A 217 -6.93 2.72 -18.35
N SER A 218 -7.40 3.70 -17.57
CA SER A 218 -8.52 4.56 -17.95
C SER A 218 -9.76 3.72 -18.34
N ASP A 219 -10.28 3.89 -19.55
CA ASP A 219 -11.39 3.12 -20.13
C ASP A 219 -10.96 1.78 -20.74
N SER A 220 -9.67 1.43 -20.71
CA SER A 220 -9.10 0.37 -21.54
C SER A 220 -8.48 -0.77 -20.72
N LEU A 221 -8.70 -2.02 -21.14
CA LEU A 221 -8.03 -3.19 -20.56
C LEU A 221 -6.74 -3.51 -21.35
N LEU A 222 -5.60 -3.50 -20.66
CA LEU A 222 -4.28 -3.77 -21.23
C LEU A 222 -3.69 -5.10 -20.73
N VAL A 223 -2.89 -5.75 -21.55
CA VAL A 223 -1.99 -6.82 -21.09
C VAL A 223 -0.86 -6.19 -20.27
N GLY A 224 -0.90 -6.41 -18.95
CA GLY A 224 0.08 -5.86 -18.01
C GLY A 224 1.30 -6.76 -17.80
N ARG A 225 1.20 -8.06 -18.07
CA ARG A 225 2.36 -8.97 -18.03
C ARG A 225 2.11 -10.24 -18.83
N ALA A 226 3.12 -10.73 -19.52
CA ALA A 226 3.17 -12.08 -20.06
C ALA A 226 4.23 -12.89 -19.30
N ARG A 227 3.81 -13.83 -18.45
CA ARG A 227 4.70 -14.69 -17.64
C ARG A 227 5.10 -15.97 -18.38
N LEU A 228 5.57 -15.82 -19.62
CA LEU A 228 6.07 -16.94 -20.45
C LEU A 228 7.42 -17.52 -19.96
N PHE A 229 7.96 -16.98 -18.86
CA PHE A 229 9.32 -17.22 -18.36
C PHE A 229 9.35 -17.59 -16.87
N TRP A 230 8.20 -17.77 -16.22
CA TRP A 230 8.18 -18.03 -14.78
C TRP A 230 6.87 -18.62 -14.28
N LYS A 231 6.97 -19.75 -13.58
CA LYS A 231 5.89 -20.34 -12.79
C LYS A 231 6.16 -20.10 -11.31
N ARG A 232 5.10 -19.86 -10.54
CA ARG A 232 5.17 -19.76 -9.07
C ARG A 232 5.29 -21.12 -8.38
N LYS A 233 4.85 -22.15 -9.08
CA LYS A 233 4.69 -23.52 -8.61
C LYS A 233 4.99 -24.48 -9.74
N THR A 234 5.40 -25.70 -9.41
CA THR A 234 5.46 -26.77 -10.40
C THR A 234 4.07 -27.28 -10.76
N ALA A 235 3.97 -28.08 -11.82
CA ALA A 235 2.75 -28.76 -12.22
C ALA A 235 2.24 -29.68 -11.10
N GLU A 236 3.13 -30.40 -10.41
CA GLU A 236 2.80 -31.24 -9.25
C GLU A 236 2.24 -30.42 -8.09
N GLU A 237 2.92 -29.35 -7.68
CA GLU A 237 2.47 -28.47 -6.60
C GLU A 237 1.13 -27.78 -6.92
N LEU A 238 0.85 -27.54 -8.20
CA LEU A 238 -0.44 -27.04 -8.65
C LEU A 238 -1.51 -28.13 -8.53
N ILE A 239 -1.24 -29.37 -8.97
CA ILE A 239 -2.19 -30.49 -8.84
C ILE A 239 -2.50 -30.75 -7.37
N GLU A 240 -1.52 -30.77 -6.48
CA GLU A 240 -1.73 -30.92 -5.03
C GLU A 240 -2.67 -29.83 -4.48
N GLU A 241 -2.49 -28.58 -4.92
CA GLU A 241 -3.40 -27.49 -4.55
C GLU A 241 -4.82 -27.70 -5.09
N LEU A 242 -4.96 -28.19 -6.32
CA LEU A 242 -6.29 -28.47 -6.90
C LEU A 242 -6.98 -29.64 -6.17
N GLN A 243 -6.23 -30.67 -5.77
CA GLN A 243 -6.72 -31.82 -5.01
C GLN A 243 -7.17 -31.47 -3.60
N SER A 244 -6.66 -30.38 -3.02
CA SER A 244 -7.08 -29.92 -1.69
C SER A 244 -8.55 -29.48 -1.63
N ASP A 245 -9.17 -29.17 -2.78
CA ASP A 245 -10.60 -28.92 -2.94
C ASP A 245 -11.22 -30.13 -3.67
N GLU A 246 -11.56 -31.17 -2.90
CA GLU A 246 -12.03 -32.45 -3.42
C GLU A 246 -13.25 -32.31 -4.37
N PRO A 247 -14.30 -31.52 -4.06
CA PRO A 247 -15.38 -31.28 -5.02
C PRO A 247 -14.91 -30.68 -6.34
N PHE A 248 -14.04 -29.66 -6.28
CA PHE A 248 -13.50 -29.03 -7.49
C PHE A 248 -12.63 -29.99 -8.30
N TRP A 249 -11.80 -30.79 -7.64
CA TRP A 249 -10.93 -31.77 -8.27
C TRP A 249 -11.73 -32.86 -9.00
N ASN A 250 -12.77 -33.38 -8.35
CA ASN A 250 -13.63 -34.39 -8.96
C ASN A 250 -14.38 -33.85 -10.19
N ASP A 251 -14.92 -32.63 -10.11
CA ASP A 251 -15.55 -31.95 -11.24
C ASP A 251 -14.55 -31.71 -12.39
N LEU A 252 -13.32 -31.28 -12.06
CA LEU A 252 -12.26 -31.05 -13.04
C LEU A 252 -11.84 -32.34 -13.73
N LEU A 253 -11.61 -33.43 -12.99
CA LEU A 253 -11.28 -34.72 -13.57
C LEU A 253 -12.41 -35.25 -14.45
N TYR A 254 -13.66 -35.12 -14.01
CA TYR A 254 -14.81 -35.48 -14.82
C TYR A 254 -14.85 -34.70 -16.15
N ALA A 255 -14.66 -33.38 -16.10
CA ALA A 255 -14.60 -32.53 -17.28
C ALA A 255 -13.47 -32.94 -18.23
N LEU A 256 -12.27 -33.22 -17.70
CA LEU A 256 -11.12 -33.65 -18.49
C LEU A 256 -11.31 -35.04 -19.13
N LYS A 257 -11.92 -35.99 -18.39
CA LYS A 257 -12.24 -37.34 -18.88
C LYS A 257 -13.22 -37.30 -20.04
N LYS A 258 -14.32 -36.57 -19.88
CA LYS A 258 -15.43 -36.53 -20.85
C LYS A 258 -15.17 -35.55 -22.00
N GLY A 259 -14.42 -34.48 -21.76
CA GLY A 259 -14.18 -33.44 -22.75
C GLY A 259 -12.85 -33.57 -23.49
N LEU A 260 -11.72 -33.70 -22.77
CA LEU A 260 -10.39 -33.47 -23.36
C LEU A 260 -9.69 -34.78 -23.75
N TYR A 261 -9.73 -35.78 -22.88
CA TYR A 261 -8.96 -37.03 -23.05
C TYR A 261 -9.79 -38.21 -23.53
N ASN A 262 -11.12 -38.11 -23.48
CA ASN A 262 -12.05 -39.17 -23.89
C ASN A 262 -11.68 -40.54 -23.29
N THR A 263 -11.39 -40.58 -21.98
CA THR A 263 -11.02 -41.79 -21.24
C THR A 263 -11.96 -42.00 -20.05
N GLU A 264 -12.26 -43.26 -19.75
CA GLU A 264 -13.02 -43.63 -18.56
C GLU A 264 -12.14 -43.88 -17.33
N ASP A 265 -10.83 -44.05 -17.53
CA ASP A 265 -9.85 -44.25 -16.47
C ASP A 265 -9.37 -42.93 -15.86
N GLU A 266 -9.51 -42.81 -14.54
CA GLU A 266 -9.13 -41.62 -13.76
C GLU A 266 -7.62 -41.46 -13.68
N GLU A 267 -6.87 -42.54 -13.50
CA GLU A 267 -5.42 -42.49 -13.41
C GLU A 267 -4.81 -42.01 -14.74
N THR A 268 -5.31 -42.53 -15.86
CA THR A 268 -4.90 -42.07 -17.19
C THR A 268 -5.25 -40.59 -17.41
N ALA A 269 -6.43 -40.12 -17.02
CA ALA A 269 -6.81 -38.71 -17.17
C ALA A 269 -5.93 -37.78 -16.34
N GLN A 270 -5.67 -38.14 -15.08
CA GLN A 270 -4.79 -37.38 -14.20
C GLN A 270 -3.35 -37.35 -14.73
N LYS A 271 -2.84 -38.49 -15.22
CA LYS A 271 -1.50 -38.56 -15.82
C LYS A 271 -1.40 -37.68 -17.07
N ASN A 272 -2.37 -37.75 -17.98
CA ASN A 272 -2.41 -36.92 -19.19
C ASN A 272 -2.51 -35.43 -18.85
N PHE A 273 -3.25 -35.08 -17.79
CA PHE A 273 -3.33 -33.71 -17.30
C PHE A 273 -2.01 -33.21 -16.72
N LEU A 274 -1.32 -34.03 -15.94
CA LEU A 274 0.02 -33.70 -15.46
C LEU A 274 1.00 -33.52 -16.62
N GLU A 275 0.99 -34.42 -17.62
CA GLU A 275 1.85 -34.30 -18.81
C GLU A 275 1.55 -33.03 -19.62
N PHE A 276 0.27 -32.67 -19.77
CA PHE A 276 -0.15 -31.42 -20.39
C PHE A 276 0.43 -30.21 -19.65
N LEU A 277 0.34 -30.18 -18.31
CA LEU A 277 0.91 -29.09 -17.50
C LEU A 277 2.45 -29.08 -17.54
N LYS A 278 3.11 -30.24 -17.51
CA LYS A 278 4.58 -30.37 -17.56
C LYS A 278 5.18 -29.87 -18.86
N LYS A 279 4.44 -29.95 -19.98
CA LYS A 279 4.87 -29.36 -21.24
C LYS A 279 5.16 -27.86 -21.09
N TRP A 280 4.37 -27.17 -20.27
CA TRP A 280 4.55 -25.74 -19.95
C TRP A 280 5.68 -25.45 -18.94
N GLU A 281 6.48 -26.44 -18.59
CA GLU A 281 7.71 -26.34 -17.80
C GLU A 281 8.96 -26.75 -18.60
N ASN A 282 8.78 -27.33 -19.78
CA ASN A 282 9.88 -27.75 -20.63
C ASN A 282 10.60 -26.52 -21.22
N GLU A 283 11.86 -26.32 -20.88
CA GLU A 283 12.62 -25.13 -21.30
C GLU A 283 12.82 -25.02 -22.82
N GLU A 284 12.91 -26.13 -23.55
CA GLU A 284 13.01 -26.08 -25.02
C GLU A 284 11.69 -25.61 -25.64
N PHE A 285 10.58 -26.20 -25.20
CA PHE A 285 9.25 -25.78 -25.64
C PHE A 285 8.94 -24.33 -25.26
N LEU A 286 9.31 -23.91 -24.05
CA LEU A 286 9.16 -22.52 -23.62
C LEU A 286 9.99 -21.57 -24.49
N LYS A 287 11.24 -21.92 -24.86
CA LYS A 287 12.03 -21.13 -25.83
C LYS A 287 11.32 -20.97 -27.16
N GLU A 288 10.72 -22.03 -27.69
CA GLU A 288 9.94 -21.98 -28.93
C GLU A 288 8.72 -21.06 -28.80
N LEU A 289 7.91 -21.24 -27.74
CA LEU A 289 6.76 -20.38 -27.43
C LEU A 289 7.15 -18.91 -27.33
N ARG A 290 8.27 -18.61 -26.67
CA ARG A 290 8.75 -17.22 -26.50
C ARG A 290 9.11 -16.60 -27.85
N LYS A 291 9.82 -17.33 -28.72
CA LYS A 291 10.16 -16.87 -30.08
C LYS A 291 8.91 -16.61 -30.91
N ASP A 292 7.94 -17.51 -30.84
CA ASP A 292 6.70 -17.39 -31.60
C ASP A 292 5.78 -16.28 -31.07
N TRP A 293 5.71 -16.10 -29.75
CA TRP A 293 5.01 -14.96 -29.14
C TRP A 293 5.62 -13.63 -29.58
N LYS A 294 6.96 -13.54 -29.64
CA LYS A 294 7.65 -12.35 -30.17
C LYS A 294 7.23 -12.05 -31.61
N GLU A 295 7.23 -13.05 -32.50
CA GLU A 295 6.76 -12.88 -33.88
C GLU A 295 5.28 -12.51 -33.95
N THR A 296 4.45 -13.09 -33.07
CA THR A 296 3.03 -12.72 -32.92
C THR A 296 2.85 -11.26 -32.52
N LEU A 297 3.64 -10.75 -31.56
CA LEU A 297 3.61 -9.33 -31.19
C LEU A 297 4.00 -8.43 -32.36
N LYS A 298 4.97 -8.85 -33.19
CA LYS A 298 5.34 -8.09 -34.39
C LYS A 298 4.18 -7.98 -35.37
N LYS A 299 3.42 -9.06 -35.57
CA LYS A 299 2.21 -9.08 -36.40
C LYS A 299 1.10 -8.21 -35.82
N LEU A 300 0.88 -8.27 -34.50
CA LEU A 300 -0.07 -7.39 -33.81
C LEU A 300 0.31 -5.91 -33.93
N LEU A 301 1.59 -5.56 -33.84
CA LEU A 301 2.09 -4.20 -34.04
C LEU A 301 1.88 -3.68 -35.47
N LYS A 302 1.84 -4.58 -36.46
CA LYS A 302 1.47 -4.27 -37.85
C LYS A 302 -0.04 -4.13 -38.07
N GLY A 303 -0.85 -4.35 -37.03
CA GLY A 303 -2.30 -4.25 -37.13
C GLY A 303 -2.96 -5.43 -37.84
N GLU A 304 -2.36 -6.63 -37.79
CA GLU A 304 -2.93 -7.83 -38.44
C GLU A 304 -4.25 -8.32 -37.79
N ARG A 305 -4.68 -7.74 -36.65
CA ARG A 305 -6.00 -7.97 -36.03
C ARG A 305 -6.62 -6.67 -35.51
N ASP A 306 -7.94 -6.58 -35.60
CA ASP A 306 -8.70 -5.38 -35.18
C ASP A 306 -9.21 -5.43 -33.73
N ASP A 307 -9.30 -6.62 -33.15
CA ASP A 307 -9.78 -6.83 -31.78
C ASP A 307 -8.67 -6.66 -30.72
N LEU A 308 -7.43 -6.45 -31.15
CA LEU A 308 -6.28 -6.09 -30.33
C LEU A 308 -5.54 -4.90 -30.94
N LEU A 309 -5.28 -3.87 -30.14
CA LEU A 309 -4.44 -2.74 -30.56
C LEU A 309 -3.08 -2.82 -29.87
N ALA A 310 -2.02 -2.83 -30.66
CA ALA A 310 -0.66 -2.85 -30.15
C ALA A 310 0.05 -1.53 -30.43
N THR A 311 0.93 -1.10 -29.53
CA THR A 311 1.82 0.04 -29.74
C THR A 311 3.17 -0.24 -29.12
N PHE A 312 4.25 0.15 -29.81
CA PHE A 312 5.61 -0.02 -29.32
C PHE A 312 6.17 1.32 -28.84
N VAL A 313 6.89 1.28 -27.72
CA VAL A 313 7.61 2.41 -27.15
C VAL A 313 9.08 2.04 -27.06
N LYS A 314 9.90 2.62 -27.93
CA LYS A 314 11.34 2.32 -27.97
C LYS A 314 12.13 3.21 -27.01
N LYS A 315 13.29 2.72 -26.56
CA LYS A 315 14.30 3.55 -25.91
C LYS A 315 14.87 4.56 -26.91
N ASP A 316 14.88 5.84 -26.55
CA ASP A 316 15.43 6.91 -27.38
C ASP A 316 16.74 7.46 -26.82
N GLN A 317 16.67 8.23 -25.74
CA GLN A 317 17.83 8.88 -25.10
C GLN A 317 17.84 8.63 -23.58
N GLN A 318 19.00 8.73 -22.95
CA GLN A 318 19.13 8.65 -21.49
C GLN A 318 19.01 10.06 -20.89
N GLU A 319 18.07 10.28 -19.97
CA GLU A 319 17.88 11.56 -19.26
C GLU A 319 18.77 11.68 -18.03
N GLY A 320 19.04 10.56 -17.35
CA GLY A 320 19.79 10.59 -16.11
C GLY A 320 20.07 9.22 -15.53
N LYS A 321 20.66 9.20 -14.34
CA LYS A 321 20.90 7.98 -13.56
C LYS A 321 20.62 8.25 -12.10
N LEU A 322 20.16 7.24 -11.38
CA LEU A 322 20.08 7.28 -9.91
C LEU A 322 20.66 6.01 -9.32
N THR A 323 21.29 6.12 -8.16
CA THR A 323 21.61 4.93 -7.36
C THR A 323 20.34 4.33 -6.78
N TYR A 324 20.37 3.04 -6.46
CA TYR A 324 19.31 2.39 -5.70
C TYR A 324 19.15 2.94 -4.28
N GLY A 325 20.16 3.65 -3.80
CA GLY A 325 20.24 4.27 -2.50
C GLY A 325 20.64 3.33 -1.37
N THR A 326 21.01 3.96 -0.26
CA THR A 326 21.37 3.35 1.01
C THR A 326 20.35 3.82 2.03
N PHE A 327 19.64 2.87 2.65
CA PHE A 327 18.77 3.20 3.76
C PHE A 327 19.62 3.53 4.97
N PHE A 328 19.15 4.48 5.77
CA PHE A 328 19.74 4.80 7.06
C PHE A 328 18.66 4.87 8.13
N ALA A 329 19.00 4.56 9.38
CA ALA A 329 18.12 4.73 10.53
C ALA A 329 18.90 5.33 11.71
N PRO A 330 18.24 5.98 12.67
CA PRO A 330 18.94 6.79 13.67
C PRO A 330 19.64 5.96 14.76
N SER A 331 19.47 4.63 14.79
CA SER A 331 20.12 3.75 15.78
C SER A 331 20.51 2.41 15.16
N ARG A 332 21.69 1.90 15.53
CA ARG A 332 22.14 0.52 15.25
C ARG A 332 21.38 -0.53 16.06
N LYS A 333 21.02 -0.20 17.30
CA LYS A 333 20.34 -1.11 18.22
C LYS A 333 18.83 -0.98 18.09
N ILE A 334 18.16 -2.12 17.91
CA ILE A 334 16.71 -2.27 17.83
C ILE A 334 16.28 -3.31 18.86
N LYS A 335 15.43 -2.91 19.81
CA LYS A 335 14.84 -3.80 20.80
C LYS A 335 13.40 -4.13 20.40
N LEU A 336 13.07 -5.41 20.27
CA LEU A 336 11.75 -5.87 19.83
C LEU A 336 11.05 -6.68 20.92
N TYR A 337 9.86 -6.25 21.31
CA TYR A 337 8.97 -7.02 22.16
C TYR A 337 8.15 -8.01 21.32
N ILE A 338 8.05 -9.26 21.75
CA ILE A 338 7.25 -10.27 21.05
C ILE A 338 5.88 -10.36 21.72
N PHE A 339 4.83 -10.19 20.93
CA PHE A 339 3.45 -10.45 21.33
C PHE A 339 2.88 -11.56 20.45
N TYR A 340 2.33 -12.61 21.05
CA TYR A 340 1.89 -13.80 20.33
C TYR A 340 0.43 -14.14 20.57
N GLU A 341 -0.23 -14.59 19.53
CA GLU A 341 -1.59 -15.13 19.62
C GLU A 341 -1.60 -16.54 20.22
N LYS A 342 -2.66 -16.87 20.95
CA LYS A 342 -2.91 -18.22 21.48
C LYS A 342 -2.80 -19.29 20.38
N GLY A 343 -2.17 -20.40 20.72
CA GLY A 343 -1.87 -21.50 19.80
C GLY A 343 -0.47 -21.43 19.18
N LEU A 344 0.30 -20.37 19.45
CA LEU A 344 1.70 -20.23 19.02
C LEU A 344 2.73 -20.51 20.12
N GLU A 345 2.30 -20.80 21.36
CA GLU A 345 3.16 -20.99 22.53
C GLU A 345 4.27 -22.01 22.27
N GLY A 346 3.92 -23.15 21.65
CA GLY A 346 4.85 -24.23 21.33
C GLY A 346 5.85 -23.89 20.22
N LYS A 347 5.63 -22.81 19.45
CA LYS A 347 6.50 -22.38 18.34
C LYS A 347 7.43 -21.21 18.71
N LEU A 348 7.25 -20.58 19.86
CA LEU A 348 7.98 -19.35 20.23
C LEU A 348 9.49 -19.55 20.27
N LYS A 349 9.96 -20.63 20.88
CA LYS A 349 11.39 -20.91 21.00
C LYS A 349 12.04 -21.14 19.64
N ASP A 350 11.40 -21.96 18.79
CA ASP A 350 11.88 -22.24 17.44
C ASP A 350 11.89 -20.97 16.58
N PHE A 351 10.89 -20.10 16.74
CA PHE A 351 10.82 -18.80 16.10
C PHE A 351 11.95 -17.88 16.56
N GLU A 352 12.19 -17.73 17.87
CA GLU A 352 13.25 -16.87 18.39
C GLU A 352 14.65 -17.30 17.93
N GLU A 353 14.93 -18.60 17.98
CA GLU A 353 16.20 -19.15 17.49
C GLU A 353 16.31 -19.00 15.97
N GLY A 354 15.23 -19.28 15.24
CA GLY A 354 15.13 -19.14 13.80
C GLY A 354 15.33 -17.70 13.33
N PHE A 355 14.73 -16.74 14.02
CA PHE A 355 14.88 -15.31 13.79
C PHE A 355 16.33 -14.86 13.98
N LYS A 356 17.00 -15.31 15.06
CA LYS A 356 18.43 -15.02 15.28
C LYS A 356 19.32 -15.59 14.18
N ARG A 357 19.08 -16.84 13.76
CA ARG A 357 19.79 -17.45 12.62
C ARG A 357 19.55 -16.69 11.31
N ALA A 358 18.32 -16.24 11.06
CA ALA A 358 17.98 -15.45 9.87
C ALA A 358 18.70 -14.09 9.89
N LEU A 359 18.72 -13.40 11.04
CA LEU A 359 19.48 -12.17 11.24
C LEU A 359 20.97 -12.36 10.97
N ASP A 360 21.58 -13.42 11.51
CA ASP A 360 23.00 -13.72 11.30
C ASP A 360 23.33 -13.98 9.83
N ARG A 361 22.45 -14.71 9.12
CA ARG A 361 22.59 -14.97 7.67
C ARG A 361 22.36 -13.71 6.84
N ALA A 362 21.53 -12.79 7.31
CA ALA A 362 21.18 -11.56 6.64
C ALA A 362 22.11 -10.38 6.98
N LYS A 363 23.20 -10.56 7.73
CA LYS A 363 24.16 -9.49 8.11
C LYS A 363 24.66 -8.66 6.92
N ASN A 364 24.91 -9.31 5.78
CA ASN A 364 25.31 -8.61 4.55
C ASN A 364 24.22 -7.64 4.03
N PHE A 365 22.96 -7.85 4.42
CA PHE A 365 21.82 -7.03 4.04
C PHE A 365 21.38 -6.04 5.13
N VAL A 366 21.37 -6.44 6.40
CA VAL A 366 20.96 -5.55 7.51
C VAL A 366 22.08 -4.63 7.98
N GLY A 367 23.25 -4.70 7.33
CA GLY A 367 24.40 -3.87 7.65
C GLY A 367 24.92 -4.10 9.06
N ASN A 368 25.02 -3.03 9.83
CA ASN A 368 25.49 -3.01 11.22
C ASN A 368 24.35 -3.02 12.25
N ALA A 369 23.16 -3.50 11.89
CA ALA A 369 22.03 -3.57 12.81
C ALA A 369 22.23 -4.65 13.88
N GLU A 370 21.95 -4.27 15.13
CA GLU A 370 21.90 -5.16 16.29
C GLU A 370 20.44 -5.27 16.76
N ILE A 371 19.79 -6.40 16.47
CA ILE A 371 18.41 -6.64 16.89
C ILE A 371 18.40 -7.51 18.14
N GLU A 372 17.86 -6.96 19.24
CA GLU A 372 17.62 -7.66 20.49
C GLU A 372 16.14 -8.02 20.62
N LEU A 373 15.83 -9.31 20.76
CA LEU A 373 14.49 -9.75 21.16
C LEU A 373 14.36 -9.67 22.68
N ALA A 374 13.28 -9.04 23.16
CA ALA A 374 12.99 -8.96 24.58
C ALA A 374 12.84 -10.36 25.19
N LYS A 375 13.36 -10.56 26.41
CA LYS A 375 13.51 -11.88 27.05
C LYS A 375 12.21 -12.65 27.29
N GLU A 376 11.07 -11.99 27.33
CA GLU A 376 9.78 -12.58 27.69
C GLU A 376 8.73 -12.22 26.62
N PRO A 377 8.43 -13.15 25.69
CA PRO A 377 7.25 -13.05 24.84
C PRO A 377 5.98 -12.97 25.68
N ARG A 378 4.99 -12.20 25.22
CA ARG A 378 3.72 -12.00 25.93
C ARG A 378 2.52 -12.36 25.06
N PRO A 379 1.41 -12.82 25.65
CA PRO A 379 0.17 -12.94 24.91
C PRO A 379 -0.22 -11.60 24.27
N ILE A 380 -0.71 -11.64 23.04
CA ILE A 380 -1.16 -10.45 22.32
C ILE A 380 -2.34 -9.76 23.02
N GLU A 381 -3.10 -10.50 23.84
CA GLU A 381 -4.16 -9.95 24.68
C GLU A 381 -3.67 -8.94 25.73
N ASP A 382 -2.38 -8.93 26.06
CA ASP A 382 -1.78 -7.92 26.95
C ASP A 382 -1.82 -6.52 26.33
N ILE A 383 -1.88 -6.44 24.99
CA ILE A 383 -1.92 -5.18 24.22
C ILE A 383 -3.22 -5.01 23.40
N ILE A 384 -3.94 -6.09 23.09
CA ILE A 384 -5.23 -6.07 22.41
C ILE A 384 -6.25 -6.91 23.21
N PRO A 385 -6.99 -6.29 24.16
CA PRO A 385 -7.94 -7.04 24.98
C PRO A 385 -9.06 -7.61 24.11
N ASN A 386 -9.61 -8.76 24.54
CA ASN A 386 -10.72 -9.44 23.89
C ASN A 386 -10.49 -9.83 22.42
N LEU A 387 -9.24 -10.07 22.00
CA LEU A 387 -8.91 -10.39 20.61
C LEU A 387 -9.80 -11.50 20.02
N GLU A 388 -10.06 -12.59 20.75
CA GLU A 388 -10.95 -13.69 20.31
C GLU A 388 -12.39 -13.25 20.00
N LYS A 389 -12.88 -12.22 20.70
CA LYS A 389 -14.20 -11.63 20.41
C LYS A 389 -14.12 -10.78 19.14
N LEU A 390 -13.04 -10.00 18.97
CA LEU A 390 -12.83 -9.15 17.80
C LEU A 390 -12.79 -9.96 16.49
N LYS A 391 -12.22 -11.17 16.51
CA LYS A 391 -12.18 -12.10 15.35
C LYS A 391 -13.56 -12.52 14.85
N LYS A 392 -14.58 -12.44 15.70
CA LYS A 392 -15.95 -12.90 15.39
C LYS A 392 -16.88 -11.75 15.02
N LEU A 393 -16.37 -10.52 14.91
CA LEU A 393 -17.19 -9.34 14.62
C LEU A 393 -17.64 -9.30 13.16
N ASP A 394 -18.91 -8.99 12.97
CA ASP A 394 -19.46 -8.56 11.68
C ASP A 394 -19.20 -7.06 11.51
N LEU A 395 -18.13 -6.72 10.79
CA LEU A 395 -17.71 -5.33 10.57
C LEU A 395 -18.66 -4.53 9.67
N ASP A 396 -19.50 -5.22 8.88
CA ASP A 396 -20.49 -4.58 8.01
C ASP A 396 -21.73 -4.18 8.82
N ASN A 397 -21.98 -4.83 9.96
CA ASN A 397 -23.13 -4.59 10.82
C ASN A 397 -22.80 -4.61 12.33
N LEU A 398 -21.86 -3.76 12.75
CA LEU A 398 -21.47 -3.64 14.15
C LEU A 398 -22.63 -3.16 15.04
N LYS A 399 -22.99 -3.98 16.02
CA LYS A 399 -23.95 -3.61 17.07
C LYS A 399 -23.27 -2.78 18.16
N HIS A 400 -24.08 -2.26 19.08
CA HIS A 400 -23.61 -1.43 20.20
C HIS A 400 -22.51 -2.05 21.05
N GLU A 401 -22.70 -3.27 21.56
CA GLU A 401 -21.67 -3.90 22.41
C GLU A 401 -20.39 -4.24 21.64
N ASP A 402 -20.53 -4.65 20.39
CA ASP A 402 -19.40 -4.96 19.50
C ASP A 402 -18.60 -3.69 19.17
N SER A 403 -19.31 -2.57 18.94
CA SER A 403 -18.71 -1.25 18.74
C SER A 403 -17.95 -0.78 19.98
N LEU A 404 -18.50 -0.98 21.17
CA LEU A 404 -17.84 -0.65 22.43
C LEU A 404 -16.57 -1.48 22.66
N ASP A 405 -16.60 -2.78 22.36
CA ASP A 405 -15.43 -3.65 22.54
C ASP A 405 -14.33 -3.32 21.55
N LEU A 406 -14.67 -3.13 20.27
CA LEU A 406 -13.70 -2.72 19.26
C LEU A 406 -13.08 -1.36 19.61
N LEU A 407 -13.90 -0.39 20.00
CA LEU A 407 -13.44 0.95 20.40
C LEU A 407 -12.49 0.89 21.61
N PHE A 408 -12.85 0.13 22.65
CA PHE A 408 -12.02 -0.01 23.85
C PHE A 408 -10.67 -0.65 23.51
N SER A 409 -10.67 -1.73 22.72
CA SER A 409 -9.44 -2.41 22.32
C SER A 409 -8.52 -1.52 21.48
N LEU A 410 -9.08 -0.69 20.59
CA LEU A 410 -8.32 0.29 19.80
C LEU A 410 -7.69 1.38 20.69
N VAL A 411 -8.46 1.96 21.63
CA VAL A 411 -7.93 2.98 22.57
C VAL A 411 -6.84 2.40 23.44
N TYR A 412 -7.07 1.20 23.98
CA TYR A 412 -6.09 0.53 24.83
C TYR A 412 -4.81 0.21 24.06
N PHE A 413 -4.92 -0.37 22.86
CA PHE A 413 -3.79 -0.64 22.00
C PHE A 413 -3.01 0.64 21.68
N ALA A 414 -3.69 1.72 21.32
CA ALA A 414 -3.05 3.01 21.06
C ALA A 414 -2.31 3.57 22.29
N CYS A 415 -2.85 3.39 23.50
CA CYS A 415 -2.14 3.72 24.74
C CYS A 415 -0.88 2.86 24.95
N ARG A 416 -0.92 1.57 24.58
CA ARG A 416 0.25 0.67 24.67
C ARG A 416 1.34 1.05 23.65
N ILE A 417 0.96 1.38 22.41
CA ILE A 417 1.88 1.88 21.39
C ILE A 417 2.51 3.21 21.82
N LYS A 418 1.72 4.13 22.38
CA LYS A 418 2.23 5.37 22.98
C LYS A 418 3.26 5.11 24.07
N ASN A 419 3.04 4.11 24.93
CA ASN A 419 4.00 3.71 25.95
C ASN A 419 5.31 3.16 25.36
N LEU A 420 5.26 2.36 24.28
CA LEU A 420 6.46 1.88 23.58
C LEU A 420 7.28 3.05 23.02
N LYS A 421 6.61 4.03 22.40
CA LYS A 421 7.23 5.26 21.91
C LYS A 421 7.92 6.05 23.03
N ALA A 422 7.26 6.24 24.17
CA ALA A 422 7.86 6.92 25.33
C ALA A 422 9.11 6.19 25.86
N ILE A 423 9.15 4.86 25.79
CA ILE A 423 10.35 4.06 26.11
C ILE A 423 11.47 4.34 25.10
N ALA A 424 11.16 4.32 23.80
CA ALA A 424 12.14 4.62 22.75
C ALA A 424 12.79 6.01 22.93
N GLU A 425 11.98 7.02 23.26
CA GLU A 425 12.47 8.39 23.50
C GLU A 425 13.33 8.48 24.77
N LYS A 426 12.93 7.78 25.85
CA LYS A 426 13.67 7.73 27.11
C LYS A 426 15.02 7.00 26.97
N GLU A 427 15.01 5.86 26.28
CA GLU A 427 16.21 5.05 26.04
C GLU A 427 17.09 5.59 24.92
N ARG A 428 16.59 6.57 24.13
CA ARG A 428 17.22 7.07 22.88
C ARG A 428 17.65 5.92 21.96
N SER A 429 16.78 4.92 21.82
CA SER A 429 17.02 3.70 21.05
C SER A 429 15.76 3.33 20.28
N LEU A 430 15.90 2.49 19.24
CA LEU A 430 14.74 1.97 18.52
C LEU A 430 14.10 0.86 19.35
N VAL A 431 12.85 1.08 19.77
CA VAL A 431 12.06 0.10 20.52
C VAL A 431 10.76 -0.19 19.77
N GLY A 432 10.51 -1.45 19.48
CA GLY A 432 9.42 -1.91 18.63
C GLY A 432 8.75 -3.20 19.10
N ALA A 433 7.89 -3.76 18.26
CA ALA A 433 7.16 -4.98 18.56
C ALA A 433 6.98 -5.91 17.35
N LEU A 434 7.03 -7.22 17.58
CA LEU A 434 6.61 -8.25 16.64
C LEU A 434 5.27 -8.83 17.12
N LEU A 435 4.25 -8.77 16.28
CA LEU A 435 2.91 -9.31 16.54
C LEU A 435 2.76 -10.62 15.78
N LEU A 436 2.89 -11.75 16.46
CA LEU A 436 2.78 -13.09 15.89
C LEU A 436 1.31 -13.52 15.87
N LEU A 437 0.73 -13.61 14.68
CA LEU A 437 -0.66 -14.00 14.46
C LEU A 437 -0.76 -15.42 13.91
N ASN A 438 -1.74 -16.15 14.40
CA ASN A 438 -2.05 -17.51 13.98
C ASN A 438 -3.00 -17.54 12.76
N THR A 439 -2.87 -16.54 11.88
CA THR A 439 -3.65 -16.41 10.64
C THR A 439 -2.90 -16.91 9.43
N ASP A 440 -3.57 -17.56 8.48
CA ASP A 440 -3.04 -17.85 7.14
C ASP A 440 -3.76 -17.00 6.08
N VAL A 441 -3.04 -16.03 5.50
CA VAL A 441 -3.59 -15.05 4.54
C VAL A 441 -3.98 -15.67 3.18
N ARG A 442 -3.61 -16.94 2.92
CA ARG A 442 -4.02 -17.68 1.70
C ARG A 442 -5.40 -18.30 1.85
N GLU A 443 -5.91 -18.46 3.06
CA GLU A 443 -7.26 -18.94 3.31
C GLU A 443 -8.28 -17.91 2.84
N ALA A 444 -9.45 -18.35 2.37
CA ALA A 444 -10.54 -17.45 2.01
C ALA A 444 -10.95 -16.64 3.26
N ASN A 445 -10.79 -15.32 3.22
CA ASN A 445 -10.92 -14.41 4.37
C ASN A 445 -9.83 -14.55 5.45
N GLY A 446 -8.65 -15.06 5.10
CA GLY A 446 -7.57 -15.41 6.04
C GLY A 446 -6.90 -14.24 6.79
N GLY A 447 -7.28 -13.00 6.53
CA GLY A 447 -6.85 -11.83 7.31
C GLY A 447 -7.96 -11.35 8.24
N TYR A 448 -7.61 -10.87 9.44
CA TYR A 448 -8.59 -10.27 10.34
C TYR A 448 -9.09 -8.94 9.76
N GLY A 449 -10.38 -8.88 9.39
CA GLY A 449 -10.97 -7.68 8.76
C GLY A 449 -10.84 -6.39 9.57
N PHE A 450 -10.62 -6.48 10.89
CA PHE A 450 -10.43 -5.33 11.78
C PHE A 450 -8.96 -4.88 11.90
N TRP A 451 -8.00 -5.67 11.41
CA TRP A 451 -6.57 -5.44 11.65
C TRP A 451 -6.03 -4.17 11.00
N ASP A 452 -6.65 -3.75 9.90
CA ASP A 452 -6.31 -2.49 9.21
C ASP A 452 -6.43 -1.29 10.16
N TYR A 453 -7.39 -1.31 11.09
CA TYR A 453 -7.59 -0.25 12.08
C TYR A 453 -6.51 -0.22 13.16
N PHE A 454 -6.00 -1.39 13.57
CA PHE A 454 -4.86 -1.48 14.48
C PHE A 454 -3.56 -1.06 13.77
N SER A 455 -3.45 -1.40 12.49
CA SER A 455 -2.31 -1.02 11.65
C SER A 455 -2.19 0.48 11.47
N PHE A 456 -3.32 1.15 11.25
CA PHE A 456 -3.39 2.61 11.23
C PHE A 456 -2.84 3.27 12.51
N VAL A 457 -3.09 2.67 13.68
CA VAL A 457 -2.60 3.20 14.96
C VAL A 457 -1.08 3.19 15.01
N TYR A 458 -0.43 2.02 14.86
CA TYR A 458 1.04 1.97 14.99
C TYR A 458 1.78 2.67 13.84
N ASP A 459 1.20 2.71 12.63
CA ASP A 459 1.70 3.51 11.52
C ASP A 459 1.69 5.01 11.85
N PHE A 460 0.65 5.52 12.52
CA PHE A 460 0.61 6.92 12.92
C PHE A 460 1.68 7.26 13.95
N PHE A 461 1.82 6.44 15.00
CA PHE A 461 2.84 6.63 16.03
C PHE A 461 4.27 6.46 15.49
N GLY A 462 4.44 5.85 14.31
CA GLY A 462 5.74 5.54 13.73
C GLY A 462 6.57 4.72 14.71
N VAL A 463 5.98 3.69 15.33
CA VAL A 463 6.69 2.73 16.19
C VAL A 463 7.02 1.51 15.32
N PRO A 464 8.22 0.90 15.44
CA PRO A 464 8.62 -0.23 14.61
C PRO A 464 7.82 -1.48 15.01
N VAL A 465 6.59 -1.59 14.52
CA VAL A 465 5.67 -2.71 14.79
C VAL A 465 5.47 -3.50 13.52
N GLN A 466 5.66 -4.81 13.60
CA GLN A 466 5.48 -5.69 12.46
C GLN A 466 4.59 -6.88 12.78
N THR A 467 3.61 -7.12 11.91
CA THR A 467 2.70 -8.26 12.03
C THR A 467 3.25 -9.45 11.23
N LEU A 468 3.31 -10.62 11.86
CA LEU A 468 3.79 -11.86 11.27
C LEU A 468 2.67 -12.89 11.26
N ASN A 469 2.34 -13.40 10.07
CA ASN A 469 1.34 -14.44 9.90
C ASN A 469 1.95 -15.84 10.13
N LYS A 470 1.08 -16.86 10.22
CA LYS A 470 1.47 -18.25 10.50
C LYS A 470 2.55 -18.78 9.56
N GLN A 471 2.44 -18.48 8.26
CA GLN A 471 3.44 -18.88 7.26
C GLN A 471 4.80 -18.26 7.49
N THR A 472 4.85 -16.96 7.77
CA THR A 472 6.11 -16.25 7.99
C THR A 472 6.79 -16.77 9.25
N ILE A 473 6.00 -17.06 10.29
CA ILE A 473 6.48 -17.70 11.52
C ILE A 473 7.07 -19.07 11.18
N GLU A 474 6.37 -19.90 10.42
CA GLU A 474 6.86 -21.24 10.03
C GLU A 474 8.14 -21.20 9.20
N VAL A 475 8.21 -20.31 8.21
CA VAL A 475 9.41 -20.09 7.38
C VAL A 475 10.62 -19.71 8.25
N LEU A 476 10.43 -18.78 9.18
CA LEU A 476 11.50 -18.33 10.07
C LEU A 476 11.84 -19.37 11.14
N SER A 477 10.90 -20.23 11.53
CA SER A 477 11.10 -21.25 12.57
C SER A 477 11.78 -22.53 12.05
N ASN A 478 12.01 -22.69 10.75
CA ASN A 478 12.61 -23.92 10.21
C ASN A 478 14.04 -24.13 10.77
N PRO A 479 14.30 -25.22 11.54
CA PRO A 479 15.59 -25.46 12.15
C PRO A 479 16.66 -25.95 11.16
N ARG A 480 16.25 -26.55 10.03
CA ARG A 480 17.15 -27.15 9.04
C ARG A 480 16.70 -26.82 7.60
N PRO A 481 16.76 -25.56 7.18
CA PRO A 481 16.37 -25.17 5.83
C PRO A 481 17.40 -25.67 4.79
N SER A 482 16.89 -26.15 3.67
CA SER A 482 17.65 -26.41 2.44
C SER A 482 18.24 -25.12 1.86
N LYS A 483 19.12 -25.25 0.86
CA LYS A 483 19.80 -24.10 0.23
C LYS A 483 18.83 -23.09 -0.40
N ASP A 484 17.75 -23.56 -1.02
CA ASP A 484 16.77 -22.66 -1.63
C ASP A 484 15.81 -22.07 -0.59
N GLU A 485 15.50 -22.81 0.47
CA GLU A 485 14.78 -22.25 1.64
C GLU A 485 15.59 -21.16 2.35
N ILE A 486 16.93 -21.27 2.41
CA ILE A 486 17.78 -20.20 2.96
C ILE A 486 17.64 -18.91 2.16
N LYS A 487 17.62 -18.98 0.82
CA LYS A 487 17.39 -17.79 -0.02
C LYS A 487 16.02 -17.19 0.24
N HIS A 488 15.00 -18.05 0.38
CA HIS A 488 13.65 -17.61 0.69
C HIS A 488 13.57 -16.92 2.07
N ILE A 489 14.12 -17.54 3.12
CA ILE A 489 14.22 -16.98 4.47
C ILE A 489 14.90 -15.62 4.46
N ASN A 490 16.05 -15.50 3.76
CA ASN A 490 16.78 -14.23 3.68
C ASN A 490 15.95 -13.13 2.99
N SER A 491 15.19 -13.49 1.95
CA SER A 491 14.29 -12.55 1.25
C SER A 491 13.13 -12.10 2.16
N VAL A 492 12.48 -13.04 2.86
CA VAL A 492 11.41 -12.75 3.82
C VAL A 492 11.92 -11.86 4.95
N PHE A 493 13.08 -12.19 5.53
CA PHE A 493 13.69 -11.43 6.61
C PHE A 493 14.12 -10.03 6.15
N LYS A 494 14.65 -9.89 4.94
CA LYS A 494 14.99 -8.59 4.35
C LYS A 494 13.77 -7.67 4.29
N ASN A 495 12.66 -8.16 3.76
CA ASN A 495 11.43 -7.37 3.66
C ASN A 495 10.89 -7.01 5.06
N LEU A 496 10.92 -7.98 5.98
CA LEU A 496 10.54 -7.78 7.38
C LEU A 496 11.33 -6.65 8.03
N PHE A 497 12.65 -6.65 7.86
CA PHE A 497 13.56 -5.69 8.46
C PHE A 497 13.34 -4.27 7.91
N ILE A 498 13.15 -4.12 6.60
CA ILE A 498 12.86 -2.81 6.00
C ILE A 498 11.52 -2.27 6.50
N SER A 499 10.50 -3.13 6.59
CA SER A 499 9.17 -2.74 7.06
C SER A 499 9.16 -2.37 8.53
N LEU A 500 9.93 -3.08 9.34
CA LEU A 500 10.11 -2.77 10.75
C LEU A 500 10.66 -1.35 10.96
N LEU A 501 11.56 -0.88 10.10
CA LEU A 501 12.14 0.47 10.17
C LEU A 501 11.28 1.56 9.50
N LYS A 502 10.03 1.27 9.15
CA LYS A 502 9.11 2.23 8.53
C LYS A 502 8.98 3.50 9.36
N ASP A 503 9.02 4.63 8.67
CA ASP A 503 9.04 6.01 9.19
C ASP A 503 10.28 6.40 10.06
N TYR A 504 11.11 5.45 10.51
CA TYR A 504 12.44 5.72 11.10
C TYR A 504 13.58 5.72 10.09
N LYS A 505 13.38 5.05 8.96
CA LYS A 505 14.38 5.03 7.89
C LYS A 505 14.37 6.36 7.14
N GLY A 506 15.55 6.80 6.74
CA GLY A 506 15.77 7.70 5.62
C GLY A 506 16.37 6.93 4.44
N LEU A 507 16.38 7.52 3.26
CA LEU A 507 17.05 6.98 2.08
C LEU A 507 18.00 8.03 1.52
N SER A 508 19.28 7.69 1.41
CA SER A 508 20.29 8.49 0.73
C SER A 508 20.56 7.88 -0.65
N PHE A 509 20.61 8.69 -1.69
CA PHE A 509 20.93 8.24 -3.04
C PHE A 509 21.67 9.33 -3.82
N GLU A 510 22.33 8.91 -4.90
CA GLU A 510 23.05 9.81 -5.81
C GLU A 510 22.33 9.84 -7.14
N PHE A 511 22.37 10.98 -7.82
CA PHE A 511 21.76 11.17 -9.13
C PHE A 511 22.70 11.90 -10.09
N GLU A 512 22.49 11.69 -11.39
CA GLU A 512 23.25 12.31 -12.48
C GLU A 512 22.29 12.70 -13.61
N GLY A 513 22.58 13.80 -14.31
CA GLY A 513 21.81 14.25 -15.48
C GLY A 513 20.55 15.08 -15.18
N PHE A 514 20.21 15.28 -13.90
CA PHE A 514 19.10 16.15 -13.52
C PHE A 514 19.55 17.61 -13.40
N GLU A 515 18.82 18.53 -14.02
CA GLU A 515 19.01 19.97 -13.84
C GLU A 515 18.26 20.41 -12.58
N LEU A 516 18.90 20.23 -11.42
CA LEU A 516 18.42 20.68 -10.12
C LEU A 516 19.45 21.66 -9.52
N PRO A 517 19.01 22.67 -8.76
CA PRO A 517 19.93 23.51 -7.97
C PRO A 517 20.82 22.64 -7.06
N PRO A 518 22.11 23.01 -6.88
CA PRO A 518 23.05 22.21 -6.10
C PRO A 518 22.69 22.15 -4.61
N ASN A 519 21.90 23.09 -4.11
CA ASN A 519 21.33 23.04 -2.78
C ASN A 519 19.84 23.28 -2.89
N LEU A 520 19.03 22.26 -2.60
CA LEU A 520 17.58 22.34 -2.73
C LEU A 520 16.92 21.52 -1.61
N ASN A 521 15.89 22.09 -0.97
CA ASN A 521 15.06 21.41 0.01
C ASN A 521 13.65 21.28 -0.54
N ILE A 522 13.21 20.05 -0.79
CA ILE A 522 11.88 19.76 -1.29
C ILE A 522 11.04 19.20 -0.16
N TYR A 523 9.89 19.82 0.11
CA TYR A 523 8.92 19.34 1.08
C TYR A 523 7.73 18.71 0.36
N ILE A 524 7.59 17.39 0.47
CA ILE A 524 6.47 16.66 -0.11
C ILE A 524 5.38 16.53 0.95
N VAL A 525 4.22 17.14 0.72
CA VAL A 525 3.09 17.19 1.67
C VAL A 525 1.96 16.32 1.13
N LEU A 526 1.73 15.18 1.78
CA LEU A 526 0.78 14.15 1.37
C LEU A 526 -0.52 14.24 2.17
N GLU A 527 -1.63 14.57 1.53
CA GLU A 527 -2.94 14.75 2.15
C GLU A 527 -3.76 13.45 2.25
N LYS A 528 -4.10 13.01 3.45
CA LYS A 528 -4.89 11.80 3.68
C LYS A 528 -6.23 12.16 4.34
N PRO A 529 -7.32 12.26 3.57
CA PRO A 529 -8.63 12.55 4.13
C PRO A 529 -9.23 11.33 4.83
N SER A 530 -9.99 11.55 5.90
CA SER A 530 -10.86 10.54 6.51
C SER A 530 -12.10 10.28 5.64
N THR A 531 -12.88 9.26 6.00
CA THR A 531 -14.25 9.12 5.50
C THR A 531 -15.07 10.37 5.87
N GLY A 532 -15.99 10.76 4.98
CA GLY A 532 -16.95 11.82 5.26
C GLY A 532 -17.78 11.52 6.50
N PHE A 533 -18.29 12.56 7.17
CA PHE A 533 -19.25 12.48 8.28
C PHE A 533 -20.21 13.69 8.30
N CYS A 534 -21.25 13.63 9.13
CA CYS A 534 -22.35 14.61 9.24
C CYS A 534 -23.21 14.76 7.97
N TYR A 535 -23.68 13.64 7.42
CA TYR A 535 -24.54 13.58 6.23
C TYR A 535 -25.47 12.35 6.27
N GLN A 536 -26.50 12.32 5.43
CA GLN A 536 -27.35 11.15 5.26
C GLN A 536 -26.73 10.15 4.28
N ARG A 537 -26.69 8.86 4.63
CA ARG A 537 -26.11 7.80 3.78
C ARG A 537 -26.68 7.76 2.35
N SER A 538 -27.96 8.08 2.19
CA SER A 538 -28.67 8.06 0.91
C SER A 538 -28.46 9.32 0.05
N ASN A 539 -27.82 10.37 0.60
CA ASN A 539 -27.54 11.60 -0.12
C ASN A 539 -26.04 11.70 -0.37
N LEU A 540 -25.60 11.10 -1.48
CA LEU A 540 -24.20 11.09 -1.92
C LEU A 540 -23.75 12.45 -2.48
N ASP A 541 -24.68 13.35 -2.79
CA ASP A 541 -24.40 14.67 -3.36
C ASP A 541 -24.09 15.73 -2.30
N ALA A 542 -24.40 15.46 -1.02
CA ALA A 542 -24.01 16.33 0.08
C ALA A 542 -22.49 16.26 0.31
N LYS A 543 -21.75 17.36 0.12
CA LYS A 543 -20.31 17.46 0.42
C LYS A 543 -20.08 17.23 1.93
N PRO A 544 -19.60 16.04 2.35
CA PRO A 544 -19.54 15.71 3.78
C PRO A 544 -18.28 16.30 4.41
N TYR A 545 -18.34 16.60 5.71
CA TYR A 545 -17.17 17.04 6.49
C TYR A 545 -16.15 15.90 6.61
N ARG A 546 -14.85 16.23 6.68
CA ARG A 546 -13.74 15.25 6.75
C ARG A 546 -12.62 15.73 7.67
N HIS A 547 -11.93 14.82 8.32
CA HIS A 547 -10.65 15.10 8.96
C HIS A 547 -9.51 14.82 7.98
N PHE A 548 -8.32 15.36 8.25
CA PHE A 548 -7.16 15.22 7.38
C PHE A 548 -5.90 14.87 8.18
N LEU A 549 -5.09 13.96 7.63
CA LEU A 549 -3.75 13.63 8.09
C LEU A 549 -2.76 14.02 6.99
N TYR A 550 -1.82 14.89 7.29
CA TYR A 550 -0.78 15.34 6.37
C TYR A 550 0.55 14.71 6.71
N GLU A 551 1.05 13.78 5.90
CA GLU A 551 2.42 13.28 6.03
C GLU A 551 3.38 14.17 5.23
N ILE A 552 4.41 14.68 5.89
CA ILE A 552 5.38 15.61 5.32
C ILE A 552 6.72 14.88 5.23
N TYR A 553 7.25 14.77 4.01
CA TYR A 553 8.58 14.24 3.75
C TYR A 553 9.51 15.40 3.41
N SER A 554 10.74 15.36 3.91
CA SER A 554 11.81 16.26 3.47
C SER A 554 12.76 15.52 2.55
N LEU A 555 13.07 16.13 1.41
CA LEU A 555 14.02 15.65 0.41
C LEU A 555 15.08 16.74 0.24
N LYS A 556 16.25 16.51 0.81
CA LYS A 556 17.37 17.45 0.80
C LYS A 556 18.34 17.07 -0.29
N VAL A 557 18.70 18.03 -1.14
CA VAL A 557 19.64 17.87 -2.25
C VAL A 557 20.89 18.69 -1.94
N GLU A 558 22.04 18.03 -1.98
CA GLU A 558 23.37 18.62 -1.81
C GLU A 558 24.29 18.08 -2.92
N GLY A 559 24.60 18.93 -3.89
CA GLY A 559 25.28 18.57 -5.12
C GLY A 559 24.51 17.50 -5.90
N ASN A 560 25.11 16.32 -6.05
CA ASN A 560 24.54 15.17 -6.73
C ASN A 560 23.95 14.12 -5.77
N LYS A 561 23.87 14.45 -4.48
CA LYS A 561 23.32 13.58 -3.43
C LYS A 561 21.98 14.09 -2.98
N ALA A 562 21.10 13.16 -2.64
CA ALA A 562 19.84 13.49 -2.01
C ALA A 562 19.49 12.54 -0.88
N GLU A 563 18.89 13.09 0.18
CA GLU A 563 18.38 12.35 1.32
C GLU A 563 16.89 12.62 1.50
N VAL A 564 16.09 11.57 1.60
CA VAL A 564 14.64 11.65 1.88
C VAL A 564 14.30 10.97 3.19
N GLU A 565 13.49 11.64 4.02
CA GLU A 565 13.01 11.16 5.31
C GLU A 565 11.63 11.75 5.66
N VAL A 566 10.92 11.14 6.61
CA VAL A 566 9.69 11.71 7.17
C VAL A 566 10.06 12.88 8.10
N GLU A 567 9.52 14.06 7.81
CA GLU A 567 9.77 15.32 8.54
C GLU A 567 8.71 15.58 9.62
N ASP A 568 7.42 15.39 9.27
CA ASP A 568 6.22 15.58 10.11
C ASP A 568 4.99 14.80 9.52
N LYS A 569 3.82 14.87 10.18
CA LYS A 569 2.60 14.03 10.18
C LYS A 569 1.46 14.74 10.94
N THR A 570 0.82 15.73 10.35
CA THR A 570 -0.09 16.65 11.05
C THR A 570 -1.55 16.21 10.92
N ILE A 571 -2.29 16.06 12.02
CA ILE A 571 -3.75 15.82 11.98
C ILE A 571 -4.49 17.15 12.10
N LEU A 572 -5.38 17.44 11.14
CA LEU A 572 -6.32 18.55 11.17
C LEU A 572 -7.75 18.01 11.28
N LEU A 573 -8.44 18.38 12.35
CA LEU A 573 -9.84 17.98 12.57
C LEU A 573 -10.78 19.09 12.12
N THR A 574 -11.69 18.78 11.18
CA THR A 574 -12.87 19.63 10.92
C THR A 574 -13.68 19.89 12.19
N GLY A 575 -14.05 21.15 12.40
CA GLY A 575 -14.81 21.60 13.58
C GLY A 575 -13.99 21.87 14.83
N GLY A 576 -12.65 21.78 14.77
CA GLY A 576 -11.81 22.26 15.87
C GLY A 576 -10.34 21.96 15.70
N LEU A 577 -9.56 22.99 15.37
CA LEU A 577 -8.48 23.60 16.17
C LEU A 577 -7.64 24.50 15.27
N ASP A 578 -7.86 25.81 15.38
CA ASP A 578 -7.06 26.83 14.69
C ASP A 578 -5.56 26.69 14.99
N SER A 579 -5.16 26.12 16.13
CA SER A 579 -3.74 26.04 16.50
C SER A 579 -2.92 25.10 15.61
N GLU A 580 -3.42 23.92 15.22
CA GLU A 580 -2.68 23.02 14.31
C GLU A 580 -2.80 23.49 12.86
N ARG A 581 -3.93 24.09 12.48
CA ARG A 581 -4.08 24.78 11.19
C ARG A 581 -3.08 25.93 11.06
N ASP A 582 -3.03 26.82 12.06
CA ASP A 582 -2.09 27.94 12.15
C ASP A 582 -0.65 27.45 12.23
N ARG A 583 -0.39 26.35 12.96
CA ARG A 583 0.95 25.75 13.02
C ARG A 583 1.39 25.26 11.65
N LEU A 584 0.54 24.54 10.92
CA LEU A 584 0.88 24.07 9.57
C LEU A 584 1.08 25.26 8.63
N ARG A 585 0.20 26.27 8.70
CA ARG A 585 0.34 27.53 7.93
C ARG A 585 1.68 28.20 8.21
N ARG A 586 2.00 28.46 9.48
CA ARG A 586 3.27 29.08 9.90
C ARG A 586 4.48 28.25 9.53
N TRP A 587 4.36 26.91 9.56
CA TRP A 587 5.43 26.03 9.10
C TRP A 587 5.67 26.17 7.60
N ILE A 588 4.61 26.24 6.77
CA ILE A 588 4.72 26.51 5.33
C ILE A 588 5.34 27.90 5.08
N GLU A 589 4.86 28.93 5.79
CA GLU A 589 5.38 30.31 5.72
C GLU A 589 6.86 30.39 6.12
N ASP A 590 7.27 29.70 7.18
CA ASP A 590 8.67 29.59 7.60
C ASP A 590 9.50 28.91 6.51
N LYS A 591 9.03 27.80 5.93
CA LYS A 591 9.79 27.05 4.93
C LYS A 591 9.87 27.74 3.58
N VAL A 592 8.81 28.40 3.12
CA VAL A 592 8.84 29.14 1.84
C VAL A 592 9.74 30.37 1.89
N SER A 593 10.08 30.86 3.09
CA SER A 593 11.00 31.98 3.25
C SER A 593 12.40 31.68 2.71
N PHE A 594 12.85 30.42 2.78
CA PHE A 594 14.14 29.96 2.25
C PHE A 594 14.12 29.88 0.71
N GLU A 595 15.07 30.53 0.05
CA GLU A 595 15.14 30.57 -1.43
C GLU A 595 15.31 29.18 -2.07
N ASN A 596 15.98 28.27 -1.36
CA ASN A 596 16.22 26.90 -1.80
C ASN A 596 15.08 25.93 -1.44
N ALA A 597 13.98 26.40 -0.86
CA ALA A 597 12.84 25.55 -0.53
C ALA A 597 11.83 25.47 -1.68
N ARG A 598 11.33 24.27 -1.93
CA ARG A 598 10.22 23.99 -2.86
C ARG A 598 9.23 23.05 -2.19
N PHE A 599 7.97 23.10 -2.61
CA PHE A 599 6.94 22.18 -2.12
C PHE A 599 6.36 21.32 -3.23
N CYS A 600 5.94 20.12 -2.87
CA CYS A 600 5.11 19.26 -3.70
C CYS A 600 3.90 18.82 -2.87
N PHE A 601 2.74 19.44 -3.11
CA PHE A 601 1.49 19.10 -2.46
C PHE A 601 0.79 17.99 -3.25
N ILE A 602 0.52 16.87 -2.58
CA ILE A 602 -0.15 15.72 -3.17
C ILE A 602 -1.51 15.53 -2.48
N THR A 603 -2.60 15.84 -3.20
CA THR A 603 -3.98 15.91 -2.68
C THR A 603 -4.86 14.76 -3.14
N ALA A 604 -5.87 14.39 -2.34
CA ALA A 604 -6.75 13.27 -2.70
C ALA A 604 -7.76 13.60 -3.81
N GLY A 605 -8.07 14.89 -3.97
CA GLY A 605 -8.89 15.42 -5.06
C GLY A 605 -8.24 16.66 -5.67
N LYS A 606 -9.04 17.43 -6.38
CA LYS A 606 -8.65 18.72 -6.95
C LYS A 606 -8.07 19.65 -5.88
N TRP A 607 -7.04 20.42 -6.24
CA TRP A 607 -6.43 21.39 -5.34
C TRP A 607 -7.47 22.39 -4.82
N GLU A 608 -8.39 22.84 -5.67
CA GLU A 608 -9.44 23.80 -5.31
C GLU A 608 -10.43 23.26 -4.26
N ASP A 609 -10.50 21.93 -4.09
CA ASP A 609 -11.32 21.27 -3.08
C ASP A 609 -10.51 20.85 -1.84
N SER A 610 -9.18 21.04 -1.85
CA SER A 610 -8.30 20.62 -0.76
C SER A 610 -8.34 21.62 0.40
N TYR A 611 -8.28 21.08 1.63
CA TYR A 611 -8.17 21.90 2.83
C TYR A 611 -6.82 22.64 2.93
N LEU A 612 -5.79 22.20 2.19
CA LEU A 612 -4.52 22.92 2.06
C LEU A 612 -4.66 24.22 1.27
N GLU A 613 -5.57 24.29 0.29
CA GLU A 613 -5.83 25.51 -0.45
C GLU A 613 -6.34 26.60 0.48
N GLU A 614 -7.30 26.28 1.35
CA GLU A 614 -7.81 27.21 2.36
C GLU A 614 -6.72 27.71 3.31
N ILE A 615 -5.73 26.86 3.63
CA ILE A 615 -4.60 27.22 4.49
C ILE A 615 -3.64 28.17 3.76
N VAL A 616 -3.30 27.85 2.51
CA VAL A 616 -2.39 28.67 1.67
C VAL A 616 -3.04 30.00 1.32
N ALA A 617 -4.35 30.04 1.04
CA ALA A 617 -5.09 31.25 0.71
C ALA A 617 -5.08 32.28 1.85
N GLN A 618 -5.00 31.82 3.10
CA GLN A 618 -4.90 32.68 4.30
C GLN A 618 -3.47 33.14 4.60
N SER A 619 -2.47 32.67 3.86
CA SER A 619 -1.08 33.05 4.07
C SER A 619 -0.77 34.42 3.48
N GLN A 620 0.10 35.18 4.16
CA GLN A 620 0.66 36.42 3.61
C GLN A 620 1.64 36.15 2.46
N GLU A 621 2.23 34.95 2.41
CA GLU A 621 3.20 34.52 1.40
C GLU A 621 2.56 33.71 0.25
N ARG A 622 1.23 33.80 0.07
CA ARG A 622 0.47 32.93 -0.83
C ARG A 622 1.03 32.85 -2.26
N GLU A 623 1.46 33.99 -2.83
CA GLU A 623 1.95 34.04 -4.20
C GLU A 623 3.31 33.32 -4.31
N LYS A 624 4.18 33.55 -3.32
CA LYS A 624 5.48 32.87 -3.23
C LYS A 624 5.31 31.37 -3.03
N ILE A 625 4.36 30.95 -2.19
CA ILE A 625 4.01 29.54 -2.02
C ILE A 625 3.57 28.95 -3.36
N LYS A 626 2.59 29.56 -4.04
CA LYS A 626 2.11 29.06 -5.35
C LYS A 626 3.21 29.01 -6.41
N GLN A 627 4.12 29.98 -6.43
CA GLN A 627 5.25 30.01 -7.36
C GLN A 627 6.23 28.87 -7.10
N ASN A 628 6.55 28.61 -5.83
CA ASN A 628 7.56 27.61 -5.40
C ASN A 628 6.99 26.20 -5.15
N SER A 629 5.75 25.94 -5.58
CA SER A 629 5.06 24.68 -5.31
C SER A 629 4.60 23.96 -6.57
N LEU A 630 4.53 22.63 -6.45
CA LEU A 630 3.80 21.74 -7.33
C LEU A 630 2.52 21.26 -6.63
N PHE A 631 1.46 21.10 -7.41
CA PHE A 631 0.17 20.57 -6.94
C PHE A 631 -0.17 19.34 -7.77
N VAL A 632 -0.40 18.22 -7.11
CA VAL A 632 -0.53 16.89 -7.73
C VAL A 632 -1.73 16.18 -7.11
N GLU A 633 -2.62 15.60 -7.91
CA GLU A 633 -3.73 14.80 -7.35
C GLU A 633 -3.34 13.31 -7.23
N TYR A 634 -3.99 12.56 -6.34
CA TYR A 634 -3.85 11.09 -6.29
C TYR A 634 -4.28 10.41 -7.57
N SER A 635 -5.29 10.97 -8.26
CA SER A 635 -5.71 10.48 -9.57
C SER A 635 -4.58 10.55 -10.61
N GLU A 636 -3.59 11.40 -10.35
CA GLU A 636 -2.41 11.62 -11.16
C GLU A 636 -1.23 10.71 -10.77
N LEU A 637 -1.38 9.87 -9.74
CA LEU A 637 -0.38 8.91 -9.28
C LEU A 637 -0.98 7.49 -9.29
N PRO A 638 -1.40 6.92 -10.43
CA PRO A 638 -2.09 5.63 -10.42
C PRO A 638 -1.22 4.52 -9.82
N THR A 639 -1.82 3.74 -8.92
CA THR A 639 -1.18 2.63 -8.22
C THR A 639 -0.71 1.58 -9.23
N ALA A 640 0.58 1.33 -9.25
CA ALA A 640 1.17 0.46 -10.25
C ALA A 640 2.26 -0.44 -9.66
N HIS A 641 2.02 -1.74 -9.80
CA HIS A 641 2.90 -2.78 -9.29
C HIS A 641 4.05 -3.03 -10.26
N ILE A 642 5.29 -2.87 -9.78
CA ILE A 642 6.48 -3.18 -10.55
C ILE A 642 6.64 -4.70 -10.64
N SER A 643 7.43 -5.14 -11.62
CA SER A 643 8.03 -6.47 -11.60
C SER A 643 9.11 -6.56 -10.54
N GLU A 644 9.10 -7.65 -9.77
CA GLU A 644 10.06 -7.95 -8.69
C GLU A 644 11.54 -7.91 -9.08
N ARG A 645 11.84 -7.68 -10.35
CA ARG A 645 13.18 -7.81 -10.90
C ARG A 645 13.65 -6.54 -11.63
N ALA A 646 13.00 -5.39 -11.55
CA ALA A 646 13.43 -4.21 -12.30
C ALA A 646 14.83 -3.67 -11.88
N GLU A 647 15.88 -3.87 -12.71
CA GLU A 647 17.31 -3.75 -12.30
C GLU A 647 18.16 -2.67 -12.99
N ASN A 648 17.85 -2.23 -14.22
CA ASN A 648 18.80 -1.39 -14.98
C ASN A 648 18.25 -0.09 -15.60
N ASP A 649 16.98 -0.04 -16.01
CA ASP A 649 16.41 1.16 -16.63
C ASP A 649 15.06 1.56 -16.00
N CYS A 650 14.66 2.81 -16.21
CA CYS A 650 13.38 3.45 -15.90
C CYS A 650 12.99 4.31 -17.10
N PHE A 651 11.98 3.91 -17.88
CA PHE A 651 11.48 4.66 -19.04
C PHE A 651 10.70 5.89 -18.60
N VAL A 652 10.81 7.01 -19.31
CA VAL A 652 10.00 8.22 -19.16
C VAL A 652 9.30 8.54 -20.49
N ILE A 653 7.97 8.54 -20.59
CA ILE A 653 7.24 8.89 -21.83
C ILE A 653 6.58 10.24 -21.67
N TYR A 654 7.14 11.31 -22.27
CA TYR A 654 6.60 12.68 -22.18
C TYR A 654 5.23 12.85 -22.82
N THR A 655 4.52 13.93 -22.47
CA THR A 655 3.13 14.19 -22.87
C THR A 655 2.88 14.05 -24.36
N THR A 656 3.73 14.64 -25.23
CA THR A 656 3.57 14.49 -26.69
C THR A 656 3.62 13.03 -27.13
N GLU A 657 4.51 12.23 -26.55
CA GLU A 657 4.62 10.80 -26.85
C GLU A 657 3.47 10.02 -26.20
N PHE A 658 3.02 10.42 -25.02
CA PHE A 658 1.89 9.77 -24.34
C PHE A 658 0.56 10.01 -25.06
N GLU A 659 0.32 11.21 -25.60
CA GLU A 659 -0.85 11.47 -26.45
C GLU A 659 -0.82 10.60 -27.70
N LYS A 660 0.35 10.42 -28.34
CA LYS A 660 0.50 9.46 -29.45
C LYS A 660 0.21 8.02 -29.03
N LEU A 661 0.59 7.63 -27.81
CA LEU A 661 0.25 6.31 -27.27
C LEU A 661 -1.27 6.15 -27.12
N LYS A 662 -1.94 7.14 -26.51
CA LYS A 662 -3.40 7.14 -26.34
C LYS A 662 -4.13 7.09 -27.68
N GLU A 663 -3.71 7.92 -28.64
CA GLU A 663 -4.26 7.97 -29.98
C GLU A 663 -4.16 6.60 -30.67
N ARG A 664 -2.98 5.98 -30.65
CA ARG A 664 -2.75 4.66 -31.27
C ARG A 664 -3.53 3.54 -30.59
N LEU A 665 -3.66 3.59 -29.27
CA LEU A 665 -4.48 2.66 -28.50
C LEU A 665 -5.98 3.04 -28.51
N LYS A 666 -6.38 4.12 -29.18
CA LYS A 666 -7.75 4.64 -29.20
C LYS A 666 -8.34 4.77 -27.78
N ILE A 667 -7.55 5.29 -26.85
CA ILE A 667 -7.96 5.59 -25.47
C ILE A 667 -8.67 6.93 -25.49
N LYS A 668 -9.91 7.01 -25.01
CA LYS A 668 -10.75 8.22 -25.11
C LYS A 668 -10.73 9.09 -23.85
N ASP A 669 -9.93 8.71 -22.87
CA ASP A 669 -9.88 9.43 -21.59
C ASP A 669 -8.91 10.61 -21.65
N ASP A 670 -9.48 11.81 -21.69
CA ASP A 670 -8.73 13.07 -21.71
C ASP A 670 -8.39 13.57 -20.29
N ARG A 671 -8.78 12.85 -19.23
CA ARG A 671 -8.51 13.26 -17.84
C ARG A 671 -7.03 13.15 -17.45
N LEU A 672 -6.17 12.63 -18.31
CA LEU A 672 -4.76 12.32 -18.03
C LEU A 672 -3.87 12.90 -19.16
N SER A 673 -2.90 13.75 -18.82
CA SER A 673 -1.99 14.41 -19.78
C SER A 673 -0.54 14.45 -19.28
N THR A 674 0.28 13.38 -19.33
CA THR A 674 1.63 13.42 -18.68
C THR A 674 2.69 12.39 -19.11
N ALA A 675 3.93 12.73 -18.70
CA ALA A 675 5.15 11.96 -18.46
C ALA A 675 5.02 10.63 -17.67
N ILE A 676 5.09 9.49 -18.37
CA ILE A 676 5.05 8.15 -17.76
C ILE A 676 6.44 7.70 -17.30
N ALA A 677 6.72 7.54 -16.00
CA ALA A 677 7.91 6.81 -15.53
C ALA A 677 7.62 5.29 -15.37
N ILE A 678 8.02 4.45 -16.33
CA ILE A 678 7.86 2.99 -16.32
C ILE A 678 9.17 2.35 -15.87
N LYS A 679 9.16 1.58 -14.77
CA LYS A 679 10.35 0.78 -14.39
C LYS A 679 10.31 -0.61 -15.08
N PRO A 680 11.09 -0.89 -16.15
CA PRO A 680 11.16 -2.18 -16.84
C PRO A 680 11.71 -3.29 -15.94
N ALA A 681 11.30 -4.53 -16.22
CA ALA A 681 11.71 -5.75 -15.51
C ALA A 681 13.18 -6.16 -15.78
N SER A 682 13.73 -7.05 -14.95
CA SER A 682 15.14 -7.55 -14.97
C SER A 682 15.60 -8.03 -16.33
N THR A 683 16.89 -7.78 -16.56
CA THR A 683 17.71 -8.32 -17.64
C THR A 683 18.63 -9.48 -17.20
N GLU A 684 18.68 -9.84 -15.92
CA GLU A 684 19.55 -10.93 -15.43
C GLU A 684 19.02 -12.32 -15.76
N ASN A 685 17.70 -12.49 -15.93
CA ASN A 685 17.19 -13.76 -16.41
C ASN A 685 17.37 -13.84 -17.94
N LYS A 686 18.42 -14.55 -18.39
CA LYS A 686 18.73 -14.80 -19.81
C LYS A 686 17.53 -15.31 -20.60
N ASP A 687 16.55 -15.86 -19.91
CA ASP A 687 15.28 -16.35 -20.47
C ASP A 687 14.55 -15.29 -21.29
N PHE A 688 14.67 -13.99 -20.97
CA PHE A 688 14.04 -12.89 -21.72
C PHE A 688 14.87 -12.35 -22.90
N LYS A 689 16.08 -12.90 -23.14
CA LYS A 689 16.96 -12.51 -24.25
C LYS A 689 16.70 -13.43 -25.45
N LEU A 690 16.14 -12.90 -26.53
CA LEU A 690 15.96 -13.61 -27.80
C LEU A 690 16.69 -12.85 -28.92
N ASP A 691 17.81 -13.40 -29.37
CA ASP A 691 18.63 -12.86 -30.47
C ASP A 691 19.02 -11.38 -30.27
N GLU A 692 19.49 -11.04 -29.07
CA GLU A 692 19.92 -9.67 -28.65
C GLU A 692 18.81 -8.60 -28.60
N GLU A 693 17.58 -8.92 -29.01
CA GLU A 693 16.43 -8.03 -28.91
C GLU A 693 15.63 -8.30 -27.62
N TRP A 694 15.30 -7.23 -26.91
CA TRP A 694 14.55 -7.30 -25.66
C TRP A 694 13.13 -6.78 -25.84
N PHE A 695 12.14 -7.68 -25.82
CA PHE A 695 10.72 -7.37 -25.85
C PHE A 695 10.12 -7.59 -24.46
N TYR A 696 9.56 -6.53 -23.88
CA TYR A 696 8.92 -6.60 -22.56
C TYR A 696 7.44 -6.22 -22.64
N HIS A 697 6.60 -7.02 -21.99
CA HIS A 697 5.26 -6.59 -21.55
C HIS A 697 5.45 -5.83 -20.24
N SER A 698 5.10 -4.54 -20.21
CA SER A 698 5.41 -3.68 -19.08
C SER A 698 4.52 -3.96 -17.87
N ALA A 699 5.14 -4.22 -16.72
CA ALA A 699 4.51 -3.92 -15.43
C ALA A 699 4.42 -2.39 -15.32
N LEU A 700 3.29 -1.85 -15.78
CA LEU A 700 3.13 -0.44 -16.08
C LEU A 700 3.04 0.40 -14.81
N GLN A 701 3.89 1.43 -14.68
CA GLN A 701 3.70 2.61 -13.85
C GLN A 701 3.39 3.80 -14.72
N VAL A 702 2.21 4.38 -14.55
CA VAL A 702 1.86 5.65 -15.17
C VAL A 702 1.86 6.68 -14.05
N PHE A 703 2.43 7.84 -14.33
CA PHE A 703 2.20 9.03 -13.53
C PHE A 703 1.51 9.99 -14.49
N SER A 704 0.39 10.56 -14.10
CA SER A 704 -0.29 11.53 -14.94
C SER A 704 -0.97 12.71 -14.30
N THR A 705 -0.33 13.86 -14.31
CA THR A 705 -0.91 15.19 -14.08
C THR A 705 -1.90 15.68 -15.16
N LYS A 706 -2.87 16.50 -14.76
CA LYS A 706 -3.80 17.23 -15.65
C LYS A 706 -3.30 18.61 -16.10
N GLY A 707 -2.15 19.06 -15.59
CA GLY A 707 -1.66 20.42 -15.81
C GLY A 707 -0.97 20.63 -17.17
N PRO A 708 -1.02 21.85 -17.74
CA PRO A 708 -0.19 22.22 -18.89
C PRO A 708 1.30 22.30 -18.50
N GLY A 709 2.22 21.96 -19.42
CA GLY A 709 3.66 22.28 -19.27
C GLY A 709 4.67 21.13 -19.43
N TRP A 710 4.33 20.04 -20.12
CA TRP A 710 5.21 18.87 -20.26
C TRP A 710 5.81 18.74 -21.66
N GLU A 711 6.38 19.84 -22.14
CA GLU A 711 7.14 19.87 -23.39
C GLU A 711 8.63 19.80 -23.08
N ARG A 712 9.45 19.48 -24.08
CA ARG A 712 10.92 19.39 -23.91
C ARG A 712 11.58 20.79 -23.73
N GLU A 713 10.80 21.86 -23.73
CA GLU A 713 11.30 23.24 -23.78
C GLU A 713 11.86 23.73 -22.42
N GLU A 714 12.96 24.49 -22.49
CA GLU A 714 13.76 24.99 -21.35
C GLU A 714 12.97 25.80 -20.33
N VAL A 715 11.87 26.45 -20.73
CA VAL A 715 11.06 27.33 -19.88
C VAL A 715 10.38 26.58 -18.72
N TYR A 716 10.31 25.24 -18.77
CA TYR A 716 9.65 24.38 -17.79
C TYR A 716 10.57 23.35 -17.07
N SER A 717 11.90 23.41 -17.26
CA SER A 717 12.84 22.37 -16.78
C SER A 717 12.85 22.20 -15.24
N GLU A 718 12.85 23.29 -14.46
CA GLU A 718 12.96 23.19 -12.98
C GLU A 718 11.75 22.53 -12.34
N LYS A 719 10.52 22.91 -12.71
CA LYS A 719 9.28 22.30 -12.18
C LYS A 719 9.13 20.84 -12.61
N LYS A 720 9.50 20.52 -13.85
CA LYS A 720 9.56 19.14 -14.38
C LYS A 720 10.52 18.28 -13.56
N ASN A 721 11.76 18.72 -13.39
CA ASN A 721 12.77 17.97 -12.65
C ASN A 721 12.38 17.85 -11.18
N LEU A 722 11.83 18.91 -10.58
CA LEU A 722 11.29 18.89 -9.23
C LEU A 722 10.20 17.82 -9.06
N PHE A 723 9.23 17.72 -9.97
CA PHE A 723 8.19 16.70 -9.91
C PHE A 723 8.76 15.28 -10.06
N LEU A 724 9.49 15.03 -11.16
CA LEU A 724 10.03 13.71 -11.47
C LEU A 724 10.94 13.22 -10.34
N PHE A 725 11.80 14.11 -9.84
CA PHE A 725 12.69 13.82 -8.73
C PHE A 725 11.92 13.56 -7.43
N SER A 726 10.88 14.36 -7.11
CA SER A 726 10.04 14.13 -5.91
C SER A 726 9.34 12.78 -5.94
N VAL A 727 8.69 12.45 -7.06
CA VAL A 727 7.93 11.19 -7.22
C VAL A 727 8.87 9.99 -7.22
N LEU A 728 9.99 10.05 -7.93
CA LEU A 728 10.99 8.97 -7.90
C LEU A 728 11.56 8.79 -6.50
N SER A 729 11.97 9.87 -5.83
CA SER A 729 12.55 9.81 -4.48
C SER A 729 11.58 9.18 -3.48
N LEU A 730 10.32 9.61 -3.50
CA LEU A 730 9.31 9.08 -2.58
C LEU A 730 8.92 7.63 -2.93
N SER A 731 8.92 7.29 -4.23
CA SER A 731 8.77 5.90 -4.68
C SER A 731 9.94 5.02 -4.23
N LEU A 732 11.18 5.50 -4.29
CA LEU A 732 12.35 4.76 -3.81
C LEU A 732 12.33 4.59 -2.28
N TYR A 733 11.86 5.62 -1.55
CA TYR A 733 11.74 5.66 -0.09
C TYR A 733 10.70 4.67 0.46
N GLU A 734 9.45 4.76 -0.04
CA GLU A 734 8.31 3.98 0.46
C GLU A 734 8.40 2.51 0.06
N SER A 735 8.99 2.21 -1.09
CA SER A 735 9.02 0.87 -1.67
C SER A 735 10.03 -0.04 -0.96
N GLU A 736 9.51 -0.92 -0.08
CA GLU A 736 10.28 -1.88 0.74
C GLU A 736 10.92 -3.02 -0.07
N SER A 737 10.15 -3.63 -0.97
CA SER A 737 10.69 -4.31 -2.14
C SER A 737 11.07 -3.20 -3.14
N PHE A 738 12.06 -3.33 -4.01
CA PHE A 738 12.45 -2.31 -5.00
C PHE A 738 11.37 -1.88 -6.03
N ILE A 739 10.10 -2.22 -5.80
CA ILE A 739 9.12 -2.76 -6.74
C ILE A 739 7.67 -2.25 -6.50
N THR A 740 7.42 -1.35 -5.54
CA THR A 740 6.05 -0.83 -5.31
C THR A 740 6.07 0.61 -4.82
N PRO A 741 5.76 1.61 -5.68
CA PRO A 741 5.36 2.93 -5.22
C PRO A 741 4.04 2.80 -4.46
N TYR A 742 3.97 3.59 -3.38
CA TYR A 742 2.74 3.98 -2.71
C TYR A 742 1.71 2.86 -2.46
N SER A 743 2.14 1.76 -1.82
CA SER A 743 1.20 0.87 -1.14
C SER A 743 0.40 1.58 -0.05
N LYS A 744 0.92 2.72 0.48
CA LYS A 744 0.17 3.56 1.41
C LYS A 744 -1.06 4.20 0.75
N LEU A 745 -1.03 4.63 -0.52
CA LEU A 745 -2.22 5.28 -1.13
C LEU A 745 -3.45 4.35 -1.13
N ASP A 746 -3.29 3.05 -1.40
CA ASP A 746 -4.40 2.08 -1.35
C ASP A 746 -5.02 1.94 0.05
N LEU A 747 -4.23 2.04 1.13
CA LEU A 747 -4.76 2.01 2.50
C LEU A 747 -5.58 3.28 2.82
N TRP A 748 -5.21 4.42 2.25
CA TRP A 748 -5.90 5.70 2.44
C TRP A 748 -7.03 5.95 1.44
N GLN A 749 -7.05 5.19 0.34
CA GLN A 749 -8.10 5.18 -0.68
C GLN A 749 -9.19 4.11 -0.43
N LYS A 750 -9.08 3.27 0.61
CA LYS A 750 -10.18 2.35 0.99
C LYS A 750 -11.44 3.17 1.33
N LYS A 751 -12.30 3.36 0.31
CA LYS A 751 -13.62 3.99 0.41
C LYS A 751 -14.57 3.23 1.36
N LYS A 752 -14.23 1.99 1.74
CA LYS A 752 -14.99 1.16 2.67
C LYS A 752 -14.42 1.33 4.08
N THR A 753 -15.26 1.79 5.00
CA THR A 753 -14.99 1.84 6.43
C THR A 753 -16.13 1.14 7.17
N ALA A 754 -15.80 0.48 8.29
CA ALA A 754 -16.79 -0.01 9.22
C ALA A 754 -17.46 1.17 9.93
N TYR A 755 -18.71 1.00 10.34
CA TYR A 755 -19.43 2.01 11.10
C TYR A 755 -19.67 1.52 12.51
N LEU A 756 -19.20 2.28 13.49
CA LEU A 756 -19.56 2.07 14.88
C LEU A 756 -21.03 2.48 15.05
N SER A 757 -21.79 1.64 15.75
CA SER A 757 -23.14 1.95 16.19
C SER A 757 -23.13 2.16 17.70
N ILE A 758 -23.33 3.37 18.18
CA ILE A 758 -23.26 3.69 19.63
C ILE A 758 -24.60 4.23 20.08
N LYS A 759 -25.19 3.59 21.10
CA LYS A 759 -26.41 4.06 21.76
C LYS A 759 -26.09 5.07 22.85
N ARG A 760 -26.75 6.23 22.80
CA ARG A 760 -26.64 7.32 23.79
C ARG A 760 -27.98 7.98 24.03
N ASN A 761 -28.37 8.14 25.30
CA ASN A 761 -29.67 8.69 25.72
C ASN A 761 -30.86 8.08 24.95
N ASN A 762 -30.86 6.76 24.74
CA ASN A 762 -31.85 5.99 23.97
C ASN A 762 -31.81 6.15 22.43
N TRP A 763 -30.89 6.95 21.88
CA TRP A 763 -30.70 7.12 20.44
C TRP A 763 -29.50 6.35 19.93
N GLU A 764 -29.54 5.89 18.68
CA GLU A 764 -28.42 5.19 18.02
C GLU A 764 -27.68 6.12 17.05
N TYR A 765 -26.38 6.23 17.23
CA TYR A 765 -25.49 7.06 16.41
C TYR A 765 -24.57 6.18 15.59
N LYS A 766 -24.53 6.41 14.27
CA LYS A 766 -23.63 5.70 13.35
C LYS A 766 -22.44 6.59 13.00
N MET A 767 -21.23 6.11 13.26
CA MET A 767 -19.99 6.87 13.08
C MET A 767 -18.99 6.08 12.23
N PRO A 768 -18.33 6.68 11.23
CA PRO A 768 -17.32 5.98 10.45
C PRO A 768 -16.09 5.73 11.32
N LEU A 769 -15.62 4.47 11.41
CA LEU A 769 -14.52 4.10 12.30
C LEU A 769 -13.21 4.80 11.93
N ASN A 770 -12.94 5.00 10.63
CA ASN A 770 -11.74 5.71 10.19
C ASN A 770 -11.71 7.17 10.72
N THR A 771 -12.84 7.88 10.63
CA THR A 771 -13.00 9.23 11.20
C THR A 771 -12.75 9.24 12.71
N VAL A 772 -13.35 8.29 13.43
CA VAL A 772 -13.18 8.12 14.88
C VAL A 772 -11.71 7.91 15.27
N LEU A 773 -10.95 7.16 14.48
CA LEU A 773 -9.54 6.92 14.73
C LEU A 773 -8.68 8.20 14.61
N TYR A 774 -9.00 9.10 13.67
CA TYR A 774 -8.29 10.39 13.54
C TYR A 774 -8.49 11.24 14.81
N GLU A 775 -9.73 11.33 15.29
CA GLU A 775 -10.07 12.04 16.52
C GLU A 775 -9.39 11.41 17.75
N MET A 776 -9.38 10.08 17.83
CA MET A 776 -8.73 9.33 18.91
C MET A 776 -7.23 9.62 18.99
N LEU A 777 -6.52 9.52 17.86
CA LEU A 777 -5.09 9.79 17.79
C LEU A 777 -4.75 11.23 18.09
N TYR A 778 -5.57 12.16 17.60
CA TYR A 778 -5.45 13.58 17.92
C TYR A 778 -5.53 13.83 19.44
N LEU A 779 -6.56 13.27 20.09
CA LEU A 779 -6.75 13.40 21.54
C LEU A 779 -5.61 12.73 22.33
N LEU A 780 -5.21 11.52 21.93
CA LEU A 780 -4.06 10.83 22.53
C LEU A 780 -2.79 11.66 22.42
N GLY A 781 -2.56 12.32 21.29
CA GLY A 781 -1.45 13.24 21.07
C GLY A 781 -1.48 14.45 22.01
N LYS A 782 -2.63 14.84 22.59
CA LYS A 782 -2.69 15.92 23.59
C LYS A 782 -2.44 15.46 25.02
N VAL A 783 -2.60 14.18 25.33
CA VAL A 783 -2.35 13.67 26.69
C VAL A 783 -0.84 13.54 26.92
N PRO A 784 -0.26 14.07 28.02
CA PRO A 784 1.16 13.94 28.30
C PRO A 784 1.59 12.49 28.54
N ASP A 785 2.86 12.20 28.21
CA ASP A 785 3.51 10.96 28.61
C ASP A 785 3.70 10.99 30.14
N ASP A 786 3.34 9.91 30.85
CA ASP A 786 3.73 9.76 32.26
C ASP A 786 5.22 9.37 32.29
N VAL A 787 6.08 10.34 32.62
CA VAL A 787 7.55 10.18 32.71
C VAL A 787 7.96 9.40 33.95
#